data_AF-A0A845Z4A0-F1
#
_entry.id   AF-A0A845Z4A0-F1
#
_cell.length_a   1.000
_cell.length_b   1.000
_cell.length_c   1.000
_cell.angle_alpha   90.00
_cell.angle_beta   90.00
_cell.angle_gamma   90.00
#
_symmetry.space_group_name_H-M   'P 1'
#
loop_
_entity.id
_entity.type
_entity.pdbx_description
1 polymer ?
#
loop_
_entity_poly.entity_id
_entity_poly.type
_entity_poly.pdbx_seq_one_letter_code
_entity_poly.pdbx_strand_id
1 'polypeptide(L)'
;MANSDRYRYEGVEFEVPLSSVSGAEPVYRFENQITGTYFYTLQDPEGITENFPELQRDGIAFYAFPPNESSPSGTVPVHRFFNEATSIEAGTPVHFYTGTEENKDNVIENFSGFAYEGAGWYAYEIQGSSTSTPTAPPSISSDNTLNLDTNSLSFKEEAEPIVVNIADTEADIPTSLDDSSTIDLMVVYTPEARQAEGGTDAMEELIKLAVDGVNEAFDNSEIETQLRLVHTAEVNYTESGSSRTDLTRLKEPSDTYMDEVHELRDDYGADIVSLFASDFDDNTGGRGYLMNIPGYGFEDSAFNVLTTSNARSRRTLAHEIGHNLGLTHERDNSSRQGTFSYSYGYITPSGAGTIMSTAINRLPYFSNPAINYEGEALGRENFANSALAINQVIQYAANWRQSVVNTPTPPPVNPPNGGNTFEVSFDDAINFDVENAPRALAVGDFNSDDTLDLAVTNSNSDSVSVLLGEGDGSFSNAGEFDAGDNPSSIAVGEFNGDGISDLVVTNSFSGSENISVLLGEGNGSFSNAGEFTVGDDPNSIAVGDFNDDGISDVAVSNSSDKVTDGLGDNVSVLLANGDGGFSDAINYDAIAGDNTSIGVQQFAVGEFNGDGILDLAVIEEIESQGSILLGNGDGSFGNAISFDISVDDFADFPSSLAVGEFNGDGISDLVTTTGNGQADINPISVLLGEGNGRFGESTEFDTEQLPRGVTVGDFNNDSISDLVVANFRDNDRGP
;
A
#
# COMPACT_ATOMS: atom_id res chain seq x y z
N MET A 1 6.70 17.96 -4.36
CA MET A 1 5.83 18.88 -5.14
C MET A 1 5.14 18.05 -6.21
N ALA A 2 3.91 17.61 -5.94
CA ALA A 2 3.03 16.97 -6.91
C ALA A 2 1.73 17.79 -6.98
N ASN A 3 1.11 17.82 -8.15
CA ASN A 3 -0.05 18.63 -8.54
C ASN A 3 0.09 20.16 -8.46
N SER A 4 0.52 20.74 -9.59
CA SER A 4 -0.13 21.96 -10.02
C SER A 4 -0.27 21.93 -11.54
N ASP A 5 -1.45 22.28 -12.05
CA ASP A 5 -1.73 22.61 -13.47
C ASP A 5 -0.85 23.76 -14.03
N ARG A 6 0.23 24.14 -13.35
CA ARG A 6 1.09 25.28 -13.65
C ARG A 6 2.46 24.89 -14.19
N TYR A 7 2.85 23.62 -14.16
CA TYR A 7 4.17 23.18 -14.62
C TYR A 7 4.05 21.98 -15.57
N ARG A 8 4.74 22.06 -16.70
CA ARG A 8 4.84 20.99 -17.69
C ARG A 8 6.29 20.55 -17.77
N TYR A 9 6.54 19.24 -17.84
CA TYR A 9 7.89 18.73 -18.10
C TYR A 9 8.31 19.10 -19.53
N GLU A 10 9.41 19.87 -19.65
CA GLU A 10 9.94 20.36 -20.93
C GLU A 10 11.12 19.51 -21.45
N GLY A 11 11.51 18.46 -20.73
CA GLY A 11 12.62 17.57 -21.04
C GLY A 11 13.83 17.73 -20.11
N VAL A 12 14.83 16.86 -20.29
CA VAL A 12 16.10 16.93 -19.55
C VAL A 12 16.94 18.08 -20.11
N GLU A 13 17.45 18.96 -19.26
CA GLU A 13 18.30 20.08 -19.67
C GLU A 13 19.81 19.84 -19.46
N PHE A 14 20.18 19.05 -18.44
CA PHE A 14 21.59 18.80 -18.08
C PHE A 14 21.71 17.50 -17.26
N GLU A 15 22.93 16.95 -17.18
CA GLU A 15 23.23 15.74 -16.41
C GLU A 15 24.21 16.03 -15.25
N VAL A 16 23.98 15.40 -14.09
CA VAL A 16 24.85 15.56 -12.90
C VAL A 16 25.34 14.20 -12.38
N PRO A 17 26.60 14.09 -11.93
CA PRO A 17 27.08 12.92 -11.22
C PRO A 17 26.36 12.70 -9.88
N LEU A 18 25.90 11.47 -9.63
CA LEU A 18 25.33 11.06 -8.32
C LEU A 18 26.40 10.59 -7.32
N SER A 19 27.66 10.48 -7.75
CA SER A 19 28.79 10.12 -6.90
C SER A 19 30.01 11.01 -7.17
N SER A 20 30.96 11.03 -6.24
CA SER A 20 32.16 11.87 -6.32
C SER A 20 33.00 11.54 -7.55
N VAL A 21 33.09 12.49 -8.48
CA VAL A 21 33.99 12.44 -9.65
C VAL A 21 35.03 13.55 -9.58
N SER A 22 36.19 13.34 -10.20
CA SER A 22 37.32 14.27 -10.15
C SER A 22 36.92 15.68 -10.63
N GLY A 23 37.00 16.67 -9.74
CA GLY A 23 36.70 18.07 -10.03
C GLY A 23 35.26 18.49 -9.74
N ALA A 24 34.36 17.56 -9.41
CA ALA A 24 33.03 17.87 -8.93
C ALA A 24 33.01 17.98 -7.39
N GLU A 25 32.22 18.90 -6.88
CA GLU A 25 31.99 19.18 -5.47
C GLU A 25 30.55 18.82 -5.08
N PRO A 26 30.28 18.45 -3.82
CA PRO A 26 28.93 18.08 -3.40
C PRO A 26 28.00 19.29 -3.43
N VAL A 27 26.83 19.12 -4.04
CA VAL A 27 25.71 20.07 -3.98
C VAL A 27 24.80 19.64 -2.85
N TYR A 28 24.69 20.49 -1.85
CA TYR A 28 23.81 20.28 -0.71
C TYR A 28 22.39 20.73 -1.04
N ARG A 29 21.41 19.92 -0.63
CA ARG A 29 19.99 20.22 -0.71
C ARG A 29 19.50 20.67 0.66
N PHE A 30 18.64 21.67 0.67
CA PHE A 30 17.94 22.16 1.86
C PHE A 30 16.46 22.19 1.54
N GLU A 31 15.66 21.62 2.42
CA GLU A 31 14.21 21.71 2.33
C GLU A 31 13.74 22.94 3.10
N ASN A 32 12.93 23.76 2.44
CA ASN A 32 12.20 24.81 3.12
C ASN A 32 10.97 24.22 3.82
N GLN A 33 11.01 24.23 5.15
CA GLN A 33 9.97 23.61 6.00
C GLN A 33 8.64 24.39 5.98
N ILE A 34 8.59 25.59 5.38
CA ILE A 34 7.39 26.42 5.27
C ILE A 34 6.74 26.25 3.89
N THR A 35 7.53 26.19 2.82
CA THR A 35 7.03 26.18 1.45
C THR A 35 7.12 24.82 0.76
N GLY A 36 7.82 23.84 1.35
CA GLY A 36 8.13 22.55 0.72
C GLY A 36 9.05 22.65 -0.50
N THR A 37 9.69 23.81 -0.71
CA THR A 37 10.60 24.06 -1.84
C THR A 37 12.03 23.71 -1.48
N TYR A 38 12.81 23.23 -2.46
CA TYR A 38 14.21 22.88 -2.25
C TYR A 38 15.18 23.98 -2.69
N PHE A 39 16.22 24.19 -1.89
CA PHE A 39 17.36 25.04 -2.18
C PHE A 39 18.63 24.22 -2.36
N TYR A 40 19.38 24.48 -3.43
CA TYR A 40 20.57 23.73 -3.81
C TYR A 40 21.80 24.64 -3.87
N THR A 41 22.91 24.21 -3.26
CA THR A 41 24.13 25.02 -3.18
C THR A 41 25.41 24.20 -3.06
N LEU A 42 26.48 24.71 -3.66
CA LEU A 42 27.87 24.25 -3.46
C LEU A 42 28.51 24.86 -2.20
N GLN A 43 27.91 25.91 -1.61
CA GLN A 43 28.49 26.64 -0.50
C GLN A 43 28.32 25.92 0.84
N ASP A 44 29.19 26.29 1.79
CA ASP A 44 29.31 25.68 3.12
C ASP A 44 27.96 25.61 3.86
N PRO A 45 27.47 24.39 4.17
CA PRO A 45 26.13 24.19 4.71
C PRO A 45 25.92 24.71 6.15
N GLU A 46 26.99 24.97 6.91
CA GLU A 46 26.87 25.38 8.32
C GLU A 46 26.33 26.82 8.47
N GLY A 47 26.69 27.73 7.56
CA GLY A 47 26.25 29.13 7.63
C GLY A 47 24.83 29.39 7.13
N ILE A 48 24.23 28.44 6.40
CA ILE A 48 22.88 28.61 5.82
C ILE A 48 21.82 28.38 6.89
N THR A 49 21.90 27.28 7.63
CA THR A 49 20.93 26.96 8.70
C THR A 49 20.97 27.97 9.85
N GLU A 50 22.12 28.61 10.10
CA GLU A 50 22.25 29.67 11.12
C GLU A 50 21.51 30.97 10.73
N ASN A 51 21.49 31.31 9.43
CA ASN A 51 20.90 32.55 8.93
C ASN A 51 19.46 32.37 8.42
N PHE A 52 19.07 31.14 8.10
CA PHE A 52 17.77 30.76 7.54
C PHE A 52 17.23 29.53 8.31
N PRO A 53 16.64 29.72 9.50
CA PRO A 53 16.17 28.62 10.35
C PRO A 53 15.04 27.79 9.70
N GLU A 54 14.36 28.33 8.69
CA GLU A 54 13.35 27.64 7.88
C GLU A 54 13.94 26.64 6.87
N LEU A 55 15.25 26.72 6.58
CA LEU A 55 15.94 25.80 5.68
C LEU A 55 16.60 24.68 6.48
N GLN A 56 16.04 23.47 6.41
CA GLN A 56 16.65 22.29 6.99
C GLN A 56 17.54 21.59 5.97
N ARG A 57 18.78 21.28 6.36
CA ARG A 57 19.71 20.56 5.50
C ARG A 57 19.21 19.15 5.23
N ASP A 58 19.12 18.80 3.96
CA ASP A 58 18.64 17.54 3.40
C ASP A 58 19.76 16.88 2.56
N GLY A 59 20.95 16.81 3.16
CA GLY A 59 22.09 16.06 2.65
C GLY A 59 22.73 16.57 1.34
N ILE A 60 23.48 15.68 0.70
CA ILE A 60 24.06 15.88 -0.64
C ILE A 60 23.04 15.35 -1.64
N ALA A 61 22.57 16.18 -2.57
CA ALA A 61 21.66 15.72 -3.62
C ALA A 61 22.40 15.13 -4.82
N PHE A 62 23.51 15.75 -5.22
CA PHE A 62 24.35 15.33 -6.33
C PHE A 62 25.72 16.01 -6.23
N TYR A 63 26.61 15.73 -7.18
CA TYR A 63 27.89 16.41 -7.33
C TYR A 63 27.86 17.26 -8.59
N ALA A 64 28.48 18.45 -8.55
CA ALA A 64 28.54 19.35 -9.70
C ALA A 64 29.85 20.12 -9.74
N PHE A 65 30.19 20.68 -10.91
CA PHE A 65 31.44 21.40 -11.08
C PHE A 65 31.29 22.84 -10.58
N PRO A 66 32.21 23.34 -9.76
CA PRO A 66 32.15 24.73 -9.31
C PRO A 66 32.27 25.69 -10.49
N PRO A 67 31.63 26.88 -10.44
CA PRO A 67 31.65 27.87 -11.51
C PRO A 67 33.00 28.60 -11.57
N ASN A 68 34.07 27.88 -11.91
CA ASN A 68 35.44 28.38 -12.04
C ASN A 68 36.15 27.72 -13.25
N GLU A 69 37.38 28.14 -13.56
CA GLU A 69 38.14 27.66 -14.73
C GLU A 69 38.49 26.15 -14.73
N SER A 70 38.07 25.39 -13.71
CA SER A 70 38.34 23.96 -13.55
C SER A 70 37.24 23.05 -14.10
N SER A 71 36.11 23.61 -14.58
CA SER A 71 35.01 22.80 -15.14
C SER A 71 35.45 22.04 -16.40
N PRO A 72 35.18 20.73 -16.50
CA PRO A 72 35.54 19.93 -17.68
C PRO A 72 34.90 20.43 -18.98
N SER A 73 35.57 20.19 -20.11
CA SER A 73 34.97 20.40 -21.45
C SER A 73 33.71 19.53 -21.60
N GLY A 74 32.64 20.10 -22.16
CA GLY A 74 31.33 19.44 -22.28
C GLY A 74 30.43 19.64 -21.07
N THR A 75 30.67 20.70 -20.27
CA THR A 75 29.78 21.12 -19.20
C THR A 75 29.12 22.46 -19.53
N VAL A 76 27.87 22.63 -19.08
CA VAL A 76 27.03 23.81 -19.26
C VAL A 76 26.68 24.42 -17.90
N PRO A 77 26.51 25.76 -17.81
CA PRO A 77 26.13 26.41 -16.57
C PRO A 77 24.68 26.10 -16.21
N VAL A 78 24.42 25.86 -14.92
CA VAL A 78 23.06 25.86 -14.37
C VAL A 78 22.82 27.20 -13.71
N HIS A 79 21.95 27.98 -14.33
CA HIS A 79 21.61 29.36 -14.00
C HIS A 79 20.67 29.42 -12.80
N ARG A 80 21.03 30.20 -11.78
CA ARG A 80 20.26 30.37 -10.54
C ARG A 80 19.55 31.72 -10.51
N PHE A 81 18.31 31.70 -10.06
CA PHE A 81 17.44 32.85 -9.92
C PHE A 81 16.84 32.91 -8.52
N PHE A 82 16.66 34.13 -8.02
CA PHE A 82 16.05 34.43 -6.73
C PHE A 82 14.72 35.14 -6.92
N ASN A 83 13.64 34.63 -6.33
CA ASN A 83 12.33 35.28 -6.41
C ASN A 83 12.20 36.41 -5.37
N GLU A 84 12.16 37.67 -5.83
CA GLU A 84 11.99 38.84 -4.98
C GLU A 84 10.52 39.12 -4.62
N ALA A 85 9.54 38.54 -5.35
CA ALA A 85 8.12 38.88 -5.25
C ALA A 85 7.34 38.15 -4.14
N THR A 86 7.83 36.99 -3.66
CA THR A 86 7.24 36.26 -2.51
C THR A 86 7.59 36.88 -1.14
N SER A 87 8.30 38.00 -1.14
CA SER A 87 8.74 38.71 0.07
C SER A 87 7.63 39.51 0.81
N ILE A 88 6.37 39.49 0.34
CA ILE A 88 5.34 40.40 0.87
C ILE A 88 4.27 39.75 1.77
N GLU A 89 4.15 38.43 1.90
CA GLU A 89 3.21 37.86 2.90
C GLU A 89 3.68 36.63 3.71
N ALA A 90 4.77 35.95 3.33
CA ALA A 90 5.35 34.85 4.13
C ALA A 90 6.89 34.89 4.27
N GLY A 91 7.56 35.94 3.79
CA GLY A 91 8.98 36.19 4.07
C GLY A 91 9.97 35.11 3.64
N THR A 92 9.59 34.18 2.76
CA THR A 92 10.41 32.99 2.49
C THR A 92 11.10 33.08 1.11
N PRO A 93 12.44 33.02 1.05
CA PRO A 93 13.20 33.08 -0.21
C PRO A 93 13.08 31.78 -1.02
N VAL A 94 12.62 31.87 -2.28
CA VAL A 94 12.53 30.73 -3.20
C VAL A 94 13.51 30.92 -4.35
N HIS A 95 14.24 29.86 -4.68
CA HIS A 95 15.19 29.84 -5.80
C HIS A 95 14.65 29.01 -6.96
N PHE A 96 15.02 29.40 -8.17
CA PHE A 96 14.70 28.71 -9.42
C PHE A 96 15.99 28.47 -10.23
N TYR A 97 16.05 27.35 -10.96
CA TYR A 97 17.25 26.93 -11.69
C TYR A 97 16.91 26.50 -13.12
N THR A 98 17.75 26.83 -14.11
CA THR A 98 17.62 26.38 -15.52
C THR A 98 18.99 26.18 -16.18
N GLY A 99 19.09 25.23 -17.10
CA GLY A 99 20.34 24.78 -17.73
C GLY A 99 20.67 25.40 -19.08
N THR A 100 19.77 26.14 -19.73
CA THR A 100 20.04 26.74 -21.05
C THR A 100 20.11 28.26 -21.02
N GLU A 101 20.96 28.84 -21.86
CA GLU A 101 21.06 30.29 -22.04
C GLU A 101 19.74 30.89 -22.55
N GLU A 102 19.00 30.14 -23.38
CA GLU A 102 17.68 30.53 -23.92
C GLU A 102 16.62 30.60 -22.81
N ASN A 103 16.53 29.60 -21.94
CA ASN A 103 15.60 29.61 -20.82
C ASN A 103 15.98 30.66 -19.77
N LYS A 104 17.28 30.86 -19.53
CA LYS A 104 17.77 31.98 -18.72
C LYS A 104 17.34 33.33 -19.30
N ASP A 105 17.48 33.55 -20.61
CA ASP A 105 17.05 34.80 -21.26
C ASP A 105 15.52 34.96 -21.22
N ASN A 106 14.75 33.89 -21.42
CA ASN A 106 13.29 33.87 -21.32
C ASN A 106 12.80 34.25 -19.90
N VAL A 107 13.43 33.71 -18.86
CA VAL A 107 13.13 34.05 -17.47
C VAL A 107 13.38 35.53 -17.20
N ILE A 108 14.51 36.06 -17.65
CA ILE A 108 14.86 37.49 -17.50
C ILE A 108 13.86 38.39 -18.24
N GLU A 109 13.40 37.98 -19.43
CA GLU A 109 12.50 38.79 -20.25
C GLU A 109 11.04 38.76 -19.75
N ASN A 110 10.55 37.61 -19.31
CA ASN A 110 9.12 37.40 -19.06
C ASN A 110 8.74 37.36 -17.58
N PHE A 111 9.70 37.15 -16.66
CA PHE A 111 9.40 36.94 -15.24
C PHE A 111 10.13 37.95 -14.34
N SER A 112 9.65 39.19 -14.35
CA SER A 112 10.22 40.33 -13.59
C SER A 112 10.34 40.15 -12.07
N GLY A 113 9.71 39.11 -11.48
CA GLY A 113 9.85 38.76 -10.06
C GLY A 113 11.10 37.96 -9.73
N PHE A 114 11.85 37.48 -10.72
CA PHE A 114 13.06 36.67 -10.52
C PHE A 114 14.33 37.46 -10.87
N ALA A 115 15.21 37.63 -9.88
CA ALA A 115 16.53 38.22 -10.05
C ALA A 115 17.56 37.14 -10.42
N TYR A 116 18.31 37.34 -11.51
CA TYR A 116 19.37 36.42 -11.92
C TYR A 116 20.62 36.56 -11.05
N GLU A 117 21.08 35.46 -10.45
CA GLU A 117 22.23 35.45 -9.52
C GLU A 117 23.54 34.91 -10.13
N GLY A 118 23.49 34.40 -11.37
CA GLY A 118 24.63 33.76 -12.02
C GLY A 118 24.52 32.24 -12.07
N ALA A 119 25.60 31.57 -12.50
CA ALA A 119 25.66 30.10 -12.51
C ALA A 119 25.86 29.58 -11.08
N GLY A 120 24.95 28.73 -10.60
CA GLY A 120 25.07 28.06 -9.31
C GLY A 120 26.15 26.97 -9.33
N TRP A 121 26.24 26.24 -10.45
CA TRP A 121 27.25 25.22 -10.74
C TRP A 121 27.29 24.95 -12.26
N TYR A 122 28.17 24.05 -12.67
CA TYR A 122 28.26 23.50 -14.02
C TYR A 122 27.91 22.01 -14.00
N ALA A 123 27.14 21.57 -14.98
CA ALA A 123 26.65 20.20 -15.16
C ALA A 123 27.04 19.68 -16.56
N TYR A 124 26.98 18.38 -16.82
CA TYR A 124 27.29 17.85 -18.15
C TYR A 124 26.20 18.20 -19.17
N GLU A 125 26.64 18.52 -20.39
CA GLU A 125 25.75 18.71 -21.54
C GLU A 125 25.27 17.35 -22.08
N ILE A 126 23.99 17.26 -22.45
CA ILE A 126 23.38 16.04 -23.01
C ILE A 126 23.98 15.76 -24.39
N GLN A 127 24.64 14.63 -24.57
CA GLN A 127 25.24 14.22 -25.84
C GLN A 127 24.15 13.74 -26.82
N GLY A 128 23.71 14.60 -27.76
CA GLY A 128 22.92 14.16 -28.93
C GLY A 128 21.66 14.97 -29.30
N SER A 129 21.34 16.07 -28.62
CA SER A 129 20.15 16.87 -28.95
C SER A 129 20.40 17.82 -30.13
N SER A 130 19.81 17.51 -31.29
CA SER A 130 19.66 18.48 -32.37
C SER A 130 18.55 19.46 -32.03
N THR A 131 18.87 20.76 -32.07
CA THR A 131 17.93 21.88 -31.96
C THR A 131 16.67 21.69 -32.82
N SER A 132 15.52 21.45 -32.19
CA SER A 132 14.21 21.70 -32.81
C SER A 132 13.39 22.61 -31.91
N THR A 133 13.28 23.86 -32.33
CA THR A 133 12.41 24.92 -31.80
C THR A 133 10.96 24.45 -31.61
N PRO A 134 10.34 24.64 -30.44
CA PRO A 134 8.89 24.62 -30.29
C PRO A 134 8.29 25.90 -30.88
N THR A 135 7.33 25.77 -31.79
CA THR A 135 6.52 26.89 -32.29
C THR A 135 5.55 27.40 -31.23
N ALA A 136 5.35 28.73 -31.19
CA ALA A 136 4.44 29.45 -30.31
C ALA A 136 3.01 28.84 -30.22
N PRO A 137 2.33 28.96 -29.07
CA PRO A 137 1.01 28.36 -28.87
C PRO A 137 -0.06 29.02 -29.77
N PRO A 138 -1.03 28.26 -30.31
CA PRO A 138 -2.04 28.80 -31.19
C PRO A 138 -3.10 29.60 -30.42
N SER A 139 -3.50 30.73 -31.00
CA SER A 139 -4.66 31.51 -30.58
C SER A 139 -5.96 30.76 -30.84
N ILE A 140 -6.84 30.71 -29.84
CA ILE A 140 -8.20 30.14 -29.92
C ILE A 140 -9.03 30.89 -30.97
N SER A 141 -9.59 30.17 -31.95
CA SER A 141 -10.77 30.63 -32.69
C SER A 141 -11.71 29.46 -32.99
N SER A 142 -13.00 29.76 -32.79
CA SER A 142 -14.18 28.92 -32.98
C SER A 142 -14.33 28.27 -34.35
N ASP A 143 -14.86 27.03 -34.33
CA ASP A 143 -15.78 26.40 -35.29
C ASP A 143 -15.25 25.21 -36.14
N ASN A 144 -15.83 24.04 -35.85
CA ASN A 144 -16.11 22.82 -36.63
C ASN A 144 -15.03 21.98 -37.38
N THR A 145 -14.88 20.75 -36.87
CA THR A 145 -14.78 19.42 -37.54
C THR A 145 -13.85 19.19 -38.74
N LEU A 146 -12.83 18.34 -38.58
CA LEU A 146 -12.65 17.14 -39.43
C LEU A 146 -11.70 16.11 -38.79
N ASN A 147 -12.18 14.87 -38.76
CA ASN A 147 -11.55 13.62 -38.36
C ASN A 147 -10.39 13.21 -39.30
N LEU A 148 -9.26 12.73 -38.76
CA LEU A 148 -8.32 11.81 -39.44
C LEU A 148 -7.57 10.92 -38.42
N ASP A 149 -8.06 9.69 -38.34
CA ASP A 149 -7.37 8.40 -38.28
C ASP A 149 -6.25 8.15 -37.25
N THR A 150 -6.64 7.27 -36.33
CA THR A 150 -5.87 6.31 -35.53
C THR A 150 -4.84 5.52 -36.34
N ASN A 151 -3.55 5.69 -36.02
CA ASN A 151 -2.64 4.56 -35.75
C ASN A 151 -1.22 5.06 -35.42
N SER A 152 -0.74 4.62 -34.24
CA SER A 152 0.64 4.68 -33.74
C SER A 152 1.28 6.06 -33.62
N LEU A 153 1.39 6.54 -32.38
CA LEU A 153 2.64 6.90 -31.69
C LEU A 153 2.28 7.34 -30.26
N SER A 154 2.50 6.43 -29.31
CA SER A 154 2.46 6.70 -27.87
C SER A 154 3.55 7.72 -27.52
N PHE A 155 3.19 8.72 -26.73
CA PHE A 155 4.15 9.61 -26.09
C PHE A 155 4.20 9.26 -24.60
N LYS A 156 5.38 8.80 -24.18
CA LYS A 156 5.79 8.54 -22.79
C LYS A 156 5.29 9.65 -21.86
N GLU A 157 4.39 9.28 -20.96
CA GLU A 157 4.19 9.95 -19.69
C GLU A 157 5.20 9.39 -18.68
N GLU A 158 5.29 10.04 -17.51
CA GLU A 158 6.19 9.79 -16.37
C GLU A 158 7.51 10.57 -16.35
N ALA A 159 7.61 11.47 -15.35
CA ALA A 159 8.87 11.66 -14.66
C ALA A 159 9.18 10.33 -13.97
N GLU A 160 10.23 9.66 -14.43
CA GLU A 160 10.52 8.28 -14.03
C GLU A 160 10.57 8.14 -12.49
N PRO A 161 10.02 7.04 -11.95
CA PRO A 161 10.25 6.66 -10.56
C PRO A 161 11.76 6.54 -10.33
N ILE A 162 12.17 6.68 -9.06
CA ILE A 162 13.52 6.31 -8.64
C ILE A 162 13.77 4.90 -9.19
N VAL A 163 14.67 4.77 -10.17
CA VAL A 163 15.03 3.48 -10.76
C VAL A 163 15.66 2.66 -9.64
N VAL A 164 14.85 1.79 -9.03
CA VAL A 164 15.35 0.63 -8.32
C VAL A 164 15.95 -0.25 -9.41
N ASN A 165 17.27 -0.36 -9.44
CA ASN A 165 17.88 -1.45 -10.20
C ASN A 165 17.43 -2.73 -9.50
N ILE A 166 16.34 -3.36 -9.95
CA ILE A 166 16.03 -4.73 -9.55
C ILE A 166 17.05 -5.62 -10.26
N ALA A 167 17.71 -6.50 -9.52
CA ALA A 167 18.81 -7.31 -10.07
C ALA A 167 18.33 -8.40 -11.04
N ASP A 168 17.03 -8.68 -11.04
CA ASP A 168 16.46 -9.93 -11.54
C ASP A 168 15.89 -9.82 -12.96
N THR A 169 16.00 -10.91 -13.69
CA THR A 169 15.27 -11.19 -14.93
C THR A 169 14.13 -12.18 -14.65
N GLU A 170 13.19 -12.38 -15.58
CA GLU A 170 12.11 -13.38 -15.42
C GLU A 170 12.60 -14.80 -15.07
N ALA A 171 13.87 -15.14 -15.39
CA ALA A 171 14.46 -16.42 -15.06
C ALA A 171 14.93 -16.55 -13.61
N ASP A 172 15.05 -15.44 -12.89
CA ASP A 172 15.53 -15.38 -11.50
C ASP A 172 14.36 -15.42 -10.49
N ILE A 173 13.11 -15.33 -10.96
CA ILE A 173 11.91 -15.45 -10.13
C ILE A 173 11.70 -16.92 -9.76
N PRO A 174 11.59 -17.25 -8.46
CA PRO A 174 11.26 -18.59 -7.99
C PRO A 174 9.94 -19.08 -8.58
N THR A 175 9.86 -20.36 -8.96
CA THR A 175 8.67 -20.95 -9.58
C THR A 175 7.46 -21.08 -8.65
N SER A 176 7.64 -20.78 -7.37
CA SER A 176 6.64 -20.73 -6.32
C SER A 176 7.14 -19.76 -5.25
N LEU A 177 6.28 -18.86 -4.80
CA LEU A 177 6.57 -17.86 -3.77
C LEU A 177 5.86 -18.25 -2.49
N ASP A 178 6.46 -17.92 -1.35
CA ASP A 178 5.76 -17.90 -0.07
C ASP A 178 4.97 -16.57 0.05
N ASP A 179 4.09 -16.45 1.05
CA ASP A 179 3.24 -15.26 1.25
C ASP A 179 4.01 -14.04 1.82
N SER A 180 5.32 -14.15 1.99
CA SER A 180 6.23 -13.14 2.59
C SER A 180 5.90 -12.68 4.02
N SER A 181 4.86 -13.22 4.64
CA SER A 181 4.46 -12.96 6.04
C SER A 181 5.50 -13.44 7.05
N THR A 182 6.34 -14.40 6.66
CA THR A 182 7.43 -14.92 7.49
C THR A 182 8.74 -15.05 6.76
N ILE A 183 9.83 -14.68 7.43
CA ILE A 183 11.21 -15.02 7.02
C ILE A 183 11.68 -16.21 7.85
N ASP A 184 12.08 -17.28 7.17
CA ASP A 184 12.56 -18.50 7.81
C ASP A 184 14.02 -18.34 8.29
N LEU A 185 14.21 -18.44 9.59
CA LEU A 185 15.51 -18.30 10.24
C LEU A 185 16.02 -19.66 10.70
N MET A 186 17.24 -20.01 10.27
CA MET A 186 18.04 -21.04 10.94
C MET A 186 19.13 -20.39 11.78
N VAL A 187 19.29 -20.89 13.02
CA VAL A 187 20.36 -20.46 13.90
C VAL A 187 21.31 -21.61 14.19
N VAL A 188 22.57 -21.44 13.82
CA VAL A 188 23.64 -22.40 14.13
C VAL A 188 24.55 -21.85 15.22
N TYR A 189 25.17 -22.71 16.02
CA TYR A 189 26.06 -22.30 17.11
C TYR A 189 27.26 -23.23 17.26
N THR A 190 28.35 -22.72 17.82
CA THR A 190 29.60 -23.48 18.01
C THR A 190 29.61 -24.26 19.34
N PRO A 191 30.47 -25.29 19.48
CA PRO A 191 30.65 -25.98 20.76
C PRO A 191 31.18 -25.07 21.86
N GLU A 192 31.98 -24.05 21.52
CA GLU A 192 32.46 -23.01 22.42
C GLU A 192 31.32 -22.10 22.91
N ALA A 193 30.42 -21.67 22.01
CA ALA A 193 29.23 -20.88 22.36
C ALA A 193 28.32 -21.66 23.32
N ARG A 194 28.01 -22.92 23.02
CA ARG A 194 27.24 -23.80 23.91
C ARG A 194 27.87 -23.91 25.30
N GLN A 195 29.20 -24.06 25.37
CA GLN A 195 29.92 -24.15 26.64
C GLN A 195 29.89 -22.83 27.42
N ALA A 196 30.04 -21.70 26.74
CA ALA A 196 29.96 -20.37 27.35
C ALA A 196 28.56 -20.08 27.94
N GLU A 197 27.51 -20.54 27.25
CA GLU A 197 26.12 -20.39 27.68
C GLU A 197 25.70 -21.35 28.79
N GLY A 198 26.47 -22.42 29.01
CA GLY A 198 26.24 -23.39 30.09
C GLY A 198 25.52 -24.67 29.68
N GLY A 199 25.39 -24.94 28.38
CA GLY A 199 24.80 -26.16 27.82
C GLY A 199 23.83 -25.90 26.68
N THR A 200 23.34 -26.99 26.07
CA THR A 200 22.41 -26.94 24.92
C THR A 200 21.12 -26.21 25.26
N ASP A 201 20.45 -26.59 26.36
CA ASP A 201 19.17 -25.97 26.76
C ASP A 201 19.32 -24.45 26.95
N ALA A 202 20.42 -23.99 27.56
CA ALA A 202 20.66 -22.56 27.77
C ALA A 202 20.96 -21.82 26.45
N MET A 203 21.62 -22.49 25.50
CA MET A 203 21.88 -21.97 24.17
C MET A 203 20.57 -21.83 23.38
N GLU A 204 19.70 -22.84 23.38
CA GLU A 204 18.41 -22.80 22.69
C GLU A 204 17.47 -21.74 23.27
N GLU A 205 17.44 -21.56 24.59
CA GLU A 205 16.66 -20.48 25.22
C GLU A 205 17.21 -19.08 24.88
N LEU A 206 18.53 -18.92 24.75
CA LEU A 206 19.12 -17.68 24.25
C LEU A 206 18.71 -17.39 22.81
N ILE A 207 18.69 -18.43 21.96
CA ILE A 207 18.28 -18.29 20.56
C ILE A 207 16.83 -17.81 20.49
N LYS A 208 15.91 -18.45 21.22
CA LYS A 208 14.51 -18.02 21.31
C LYS A 208 14.39 -16.57 21.80
N LEU A 209 15.09 -16.23 22.87
CA LEU A 209 15.10 -14.86 23.42
C LEU A 209 15.55 -13.81 22.39
N ALA A 210 16.53 -14.16 21.54
CA ALA A 210 17.02 -13.30 20.50
C ALA A 210 16.00 -13.15 19.36
N VAL A 211 15.37 -14.25 18.93
CA VAL A 211 14.30 -14.25 17.90
C VAL A 211 13.08 -13.46 18.36
N ASP A 212 12.62 -13.69 19.60
CA ASP A 212 11.55 -12.90 20.22
C ASP A 212 11.89 -11.40 20.27
N GLY A 213 13.19 -11.06 20.34
CA GLY A 213 13.67 -9.68 20.28
C GLY A 213 13.57 -9.06 18.89
N VAL A 214 13.70 -9.86 17.83
CA VAL A 214 13.51 -9.38 16.45
C VAL A 214 12.03 -9.17 16.18
N ASN A 215 11.20 -10.14 16.53
CA ASN A 215 9.75 -10.08 16.33
C ASN A 215 9.14 -8.91 17.13
N GLU A 216 9.54 -8.72 18.40
CA GLU A 216 9.17 -7.52 19.17
C GLU A 216 9.56 -6.21 18.46
N ALA A 217 10.72 -6.19 17.80
CA ALA A 217 11.16 -5.01 17.08
C ALA A 217 10.40 -4.78 15.77
N PHE A 218 10.00 -5.83 15.08
CA PHE A 218 9.15 -5.74 13.90
C PHE A 218 7.76 -5.23 14.28
N ASP A 219 7.13 -5.83 15.29
CA ASP A 219 5.83 -5.41 15.82
C ASP A 219 5.83 -3.93 16.23
N ASN A 220 6.82 -3.54 17.04
CA ASN A 220 6.95 -2.17 17.53
C ASN A 220 7.14 -1.14 16.41
N SER A 221 7.58 -1.56 15.22
CA SER A 221 7.95 -0.67 14.13
C SER A 221 6.98 -0.73 12.95
N GLU A 222 5.86 -1.46 13.07
CA GLU A 222 4.91 -1.70 11.97
C GLU A 222 5.58 -2.32 10.75
N ILE A 223 6.39 -3.36 10.99
CA ILE A 223 7.00 -4.17 9.93
C ILE A 223 6.13 -5.42 9.72
N GLU A 224 5.74 -5.66 8.47
CA GLU A 224 4.68 -6.61 8.06
C GLU A 224 5.12 -8.09 8.06
N THR A 225 6.32 -8.39 8.55
CA THR A 225 6.87 -9.76 8.54
C THR A 225 7.31 -10.20 9.93
N GLN A 226 7.41 -11.50 10.14
CA GLN A 226 7.91 -12.11 11.37
C GLN A 226 9.03 -13.11 11.09
N LEU A 227 9.92 -13.33 12.05
CA LEU A 227 10.87 -14.44 11.96
C LEU A 227 10.23 -15.71 12.48
N ARG A 228 10.38 -16.78 11.69
CA ARG A 228 10.08 -18.15 12.12
C ARG A 228 11.38 -18.93 12.30
N LEU A 229 11.66 -19.38 13.51
CA LEU A 229 12.81 -20.24 13.77
C LEU A 229 12.55 -21.65 13.25
N VAL A 230 13.11 -21.99 12.08
CA VAL A 230 12.88 -23.29 11.42
C VAL A 230 13.80 -24.39 11.90
N HIS A 231 15.02 -24.04 12.32
CA HIS A 231 15.99 -25.00 12.83
C HIS A 231 17.06 -24.37 13.73
N THR A 232 17.58 -25.19 14.65
CA THR A 232 18.77 -24.88 15.43
C THR A 232 19.74 -26.05 15.47
N ALA A 233 21.02 -25.81 15.19
CA ALA A 233 22.04 -26.86 15.18
C ALA A 233 23.39 -26.43 15.77
N GLU A 234 24.06 -27.35 16.48
CA GLU A 234 25.49 -27.21 16.79
C GLU A 234 26.31 -27.60 15.55
N VAL A 235 27.17 -26.70 15.07
CA VAL A 235 28.08 -26.95 13.94
C VAL A 235 29.45 -27.38 14.45
N ASN A 236 30.13 -28.27 13.73
CA ASN A 236 31.45 -28.74 14.13
C ASN A 236 32.54 -27.75 13.70
N TYR A 237 32.50 -26.55 14.28
CA TYR A 237 33.34 -25.43 13.92
C TYR A 237 34.03 -24.84 15.15
N THR A 238 35.32 -24.56 15.02
CA THR A 238 36.09 -23.79 16.01
C THR A 238 36.20 -22.35 15.53
N GLU A 239 35.71 -21.43 16.34
CA GLU A 239 35.72 -19.98 16.10
C GLU A 239 37.13 -19.48 15.71
N SER A 240 37.21 -18.62 14.70
CA SER A 240 38.50 -18.06 14.26
C SER A 240 38.99 -16.91 15.13
N GLY A 241 38.10 -16.37 15.99
CA GLY A 241 38.29 -15.11 16.72
C GLY A 241 37.98 -13.87 15.87
N SER A 242 37.53 -14.01 14.63
CA SER A 242 37.25 -12.89 13.70
C SER A 242 35.83 -13.00 13.15
N SER A 243 34.96 -12.05 13.50
CA SER A 243 33.58 -11.98 13.02
C SER A 243 33.50 -12.00 11.49
N ARG A 244 34.46 -11.33 10.83
CA ARG A 244 34.54 -11.31 9.36
C ARG A 244 34.92 -12.67 8.78
N THR A 245 35.86 -13.37 9.40
CA THR A 245 36.31 -14.67 8.91
C THR A 245 35.25 -15.74 9.12
N ASP A 246 34.60 -15.73 10.29
CA ASP A 246 33.53 -16.67 10.62
C ASP A 246 32.30 -16.43 9.73
N LEU A 247 31.94 -15.17 9.46
CA LEU A 247 30.87 -14.82 8.51
C LEU A 247 31.17 -15.30 7.08
N THR A 248 32.41 -15.12 6.60
CA THR A 248 32.78 -15.59 5.26
C THR A 248 32.70 -17.11 5.19
N ARG A 249 33.19 -17.83 6.19
CA ARG A 249 33.10 -19.30 6.25
C ARG A 249 31.66 -19.80 6.34
N LEU A 250 30.78 -19.09 7.04
CA LEU A 250 29.37 -19.45 7.13
C LEU A 250 28.65 -19.37 5.78
N LYS A 251 29.06 -18.43 4.92
CA LYS A 251 28.44 -18.19 3.61
C LYS A 251 28.99 -19.10 2.49
N GLU A 252 30.26 -19.50 2.57
CA GLU A 252 30.93 -20.21 1.48
C GLU A 252 30.61 -21.72 1.50
N PRO A 253 29.89 -22.27 0.49
CA PRO A 253 29.31 -23.63 0.56
C PRO A 253 30.29 -24.78 0.34
N SER A 254 31.59 -24.51 0.17
CA SER A 254 32.57 -25.52 -0.25
C SER A 254 33.99 -25.18 0.19
N ASP A 255 34.14 -24.49 1.32
CA ASP A 255 35.44 -24.06 1.83
C ASP A 255 35.99 -24.97 2.95
N THR A 256 35.29 -26.07 3.25
CA THR A 256 35.55 -27.08 4.28
C THR A 256 35.18 -26.66 5.72
N TYR A 257 34.60 -25.48 5.90
CA TYR A 257 34.13 -24.99 7.20
C TYR A 257 32.63 -24.81 7.17
N MET A 258 31.92 -25.51 8.06
CA MET A 258 30.45 -25.39 8.17
C MET A 258 29.71 -25.69 6.86
N ASP A 259 30.31 -26.40 5.90
CA ASP A 259 29.66 -26.78 4.64
C ASP A 259 28.32 -27.51 4.90
N GLU A 260 28.21 -28.23 6.03
CA GLU A 260 26.96 -28.89 6.46
C GLU A 260 25.79 -27.92 6.70
N VAL A 261 26.07 -26.64 6.94
CA VAL A 261 25.05 -25.61 7.16
C VAL A 261 24.22 -25.39 5.90
N HIS A 262 24.80 -25.51 4.71
CA HIS A 262 24.06 -25.34 3.47
C HIS A 262 23.11 -26.52 3.21
N GLU A 263 23.52 -27.75 3.54
CA GLU A 263 22.62 -28.91 3.52
C GLU A 263 21.48 -28.74 4.53
N LEU A 264 21.77 -28.28 5.75
CA LEU A 264 20.72 -27.99 6.76
C LEU A 264 19.79 -26.86 6.31
N ARG A 265 20.34 -25.80 5.69
CA ARG A 265 19.56 -24.68 5.17
C ARG A 265 18.61 -25.14 4.07
N ASP A 266 19.04 -26.07 3.22
CA ASP A 266 18.20 -26.71 2.21
C ASP A 266 17.14 -27.63 2.85
N ASP A 267 17.52 -28.45 3.84
CA ASP A 267 16.63 -29.39 4.51
C ASP A 267 15.54 -28.72 5.36
N TYR A 268 15.81 -27.53 5.89
CA TYR A 268 14.91 -26.78 6.76
C TYR A 268 14.40 -25.46 6.16
N GLY A 269 14.74 -25.16 4.90
CA GLY A 269 14.12 -24.09 4.13
C GLY A 269 14.41 -22.70 4.68
N ALA A 270 15.60 -22.49 5.25
CA ALA A 270 15.91 -21.23 5.91
C ALA A 270 16.33 -20.13 4.93
N ASP A 271 15.61 -19.02 4.95
CA ASP A 271 15.93 -17.78 4.26
C ASP A 271 17.20 -17.16 4.79
N ILE A 272 17.31 -16.98 6.10
CA ILE A 272 18.46 -16.38 6.77
C ILE A 272 19.16 -17.41 7.65
N VAL A 273 20.50 -17.38 7.65
CA VAL A 273 21.32 -18.18 8.57
C VAL A 273 22.13 -17.27 9.49
N SER A 274 21.97 -17.47 10.79
CA SER A 274 22.73 -16.74 11.82
C SER A 274 23.64 -17.69 12.60
N LEU A 275 24.94 -17.36 12.72
CA LEU A 275 25.89 -18.10 13.58
C LEU A 275 26.08 -17.40 14.92
N PHE A 276 25.81 -18.12 16.01
CA PHE A 276 26.07 -17.67 17.37
C PHE A 276 27.43 -18.22 17.83
N ALA A 277 28.40 -17.32 18.00
CA ALA A 277 29.74 -17.59 18.50
C ALA A 277 29.90 -17.15 19.96
N SER A 278 30.89 -17.69 20.66
CA SER A 278 31.16 -17.34 22.05
C SER A 278 31.71 -15.92 22.20
N ASP A 279 32.72 -15.56 21.39
CA ASP A 279 33.36 -14.24 21.42
C ASP A 279 34.12 -13.95 20.11
N PHE A 280 34.42 -12.69 19.84
CA PHE A 280 35.28 -12.26 18.74
C PHE A 280 36.41 -11.35 19.24
N ASP A 281 37.65 -11.64 18.87
CA ASP A 281 38.84 -10.84 19.22
C ASP A 281 38.84 -9.44 18.56
N ASP A 282 38.00 -9.25 17.55
CA ASP A 282 37.85 -7.98 16.83
C ASP A 282 36.87 -6.98 17.53
N ASN A 283 36.37 -7.33 18.72
CA ASN A 283 35.40 -6.55 19.52
C ASN A 283 34.09 -6.21 18.77
N THR A 284 33.74 -6.99 17.75
CA THR A 284 32.48 -6.81 17.03
C THR A 284 31.37 -7.55 17.76
N GLY A 285 30.20 -6.91 17.96
CA GLY A 285 29.05 -7.58 18.59
C GLY A 285 28.29 -8.53 17.64
N GLY A 286 28.28 -8.19 16.36
CA GLY A 286 27.73 -8.98 15.26
C GLY A 286 28.12 -8.39 13.90
N ARG A 287 27.93 -9.18 12.84
CA ARG A 287 28.20 -8.77 11.47
C ARG A 287 27.27 -9.52 10.50
N GLY A 288 26.48 -8.77 9.73
CA GLY A 288 25.70 -9.25 8.60
C GLY A 288 26.26 -8.85 7.24
N TYR A 289 25.92 -9.61 6.21
CA TYR A 289 26.01 -9.12 4.82
C TYR A 289 24.88 -8.13 4.56
N LEU A 290 25.17 -7.14 3.71
CA LEU A 290 24.25 -6.06 3.36
C LEU A 290 23.64 -6.32 1.98
N MET A 291 22.31 -6.45 1.90
CA MET A 291 21.61 -6.32 0.62
C MET A 291 21.79 -4.88 0.12
N ASN A 292 22.40 -4.71 -1.07
CA ASN A 292 22.59 -3.37 -1.65
C ASN A 292 21.68 -3.12 -2.86
N ILE A 293 21.11 -4.20 -3.40
CA ILE A 293 20.26 -4.22 -4.59
C ILE A 293 19.16 -5.23 -4.27
N PRO A 294 17.87 -4.86 -4.33
CA PRO A 294 16.79 -5.77 -4.04
C PRO A 294 16.62 -6.77 -5.20
N GLY A 295 16.32 -8.02 -4.85
CA GLY A 295 16.13 -9.11 -5.80
C GLY A 295 16.32 -10.50 -5.20
N TYR A 296 15.90 -11.54 -5.93
CA TYR A 296 15.99 -12.96 -5.60
C TYR A 296 17.43 -13.51 -5.56
N GLY A 297 18.42 -12.68 -5.94
CA GLY A 297 19.82 -12.84 -5.52
C GLY A 297 20.07 -12.66 -4.01
N PHE A 298 19.03 -12.64 -3.17
CA PHE A 298 19.09 -12.43 -1.71
C PHE A 298 20.04 -13.40 -0.99
N GLU A 299 20.24 -14.60 -1.52
CA GLU A 299 21.12 -15.63 -0.95
C GLU A 299 22.47 -15.05 -0.49
N ASP A 300 23.05 -14.15 -1.29
CA ASP A 300 24.35 -13.55 -1.03
C ASP A 300 24.39 -12.66 0.22
N SER A 301 23.23 -12.16 0.64
CA SER A 301 23.05 -11.23 1.76
C SER A 301 22.48 -11.91 3.01
N ALA A 302 22.08 -13.16 2.91
CA ALA A 302 21.26 -13.86 3.90
C ALA A 302 22.01 -14.46 5.11
N PHE A 303 23.24 -14.00 5.37
CA PHE A 303 24.08 -14.56 6.43
C PHE A 303 24.51 -13.48 7.41
N ASN A 304 24.50 -13.82 8.69
CA ASN A 304 25.09 -13.00 9.74
C ASN A 304 25.74 -13.84 10.87
N VAL A 305 26.57 -13.19 11.67
CA VAL A 305 27.19 -13.78 12.87
C VAL A 305 27.07 -12.82 14.05
N LEU A 306 26.96 -13.34 15.27
CA LEU A 306 26.95 -12.54 16.50
C LEU A 306 27.45 -13.34 17.69
N THR A 307 27.87 -12.62 18.75
CA THR A 307 28.28 -13.29 19.99
C THR A 307 27.08 -13.61 20.88
N THR A 308 27.17 -14.68 21.67
CA THR A 308 26.09 -15.04 22.62
C THR A 308 25.84 -13.95 23.65
N SER A 309 26.89 -13.22 24.07
CA SER A 309 26.78 -12.08 24.97
C SER A 309 25.93 -10.94 24.38
N ASN A 310 26.03 -10.69 23.08
CA ASN A 310 25.27 -9.66 22.37
C ASN A 310 23.85 -10.12 22.00
N ALA A 311 23.65 -11.41 21.73
CA ALA A 311 22.32 -11.98 21.52
C ALA A 311 21.37 -11.70 22.70
N ARG A 312 21.87 -11.68 23.94
CA ARG A 312 21.08 -11.35 25.15
C ARG A 312 20.49 -9.95 25.15
N SER A 313 21.02 -9.03 24.34
CA SER A 313 20.49 -7.67 24.25
C SER A 313 19.10 -7.61 23.61
N ARG A 314 18.66 -8.70 22.96
CA ARG A 314 17.44 -8.78 22.13
C ARG A 314 17.43 -7.81 20.94
N ARG A 315 18.56 -7.14 20.66
CA ARG A 315 18.69 -6.11 19.63
C ARG A 315 19.75 -6.43 18.59
N THR A 316 20.79 -7.16 18.96
CA THR A 316 21.89 -7.45 18.03
C THR A 316 21.45 -8.37 16.90
N LEU A 317 20.66 -9.41 17.16
CA LEU A 317 20.14 -10.24 16.07
C LEU A 317 19.28 -9.42 15.10
N ALA A 318 18.39 -8.57 15.62
CA ALA A 318 17.58 -7.65 14.82
C ALA A 318 18.46 -6.68 14.00
N HIS A 319 19.54 -6.18 14.60
CA HIS A 319 20.51 -5.30 13.92
C HIS A 319 21.19 -5.99 12.73
N GLU A 320 21.65 -7.22 12.92
CA GLU A 320 22.33 -7.94 11.84
C GLU A 320 21.36 -8.40 10.75
N ILE A 321 20.13 -8.77 11.12
CA ILE A 321 19.06 -9.06 10.15
C ILE A 321 18.66 -7.79 9.40
N GLY A 322 18.65 -6.62 10.06
CA GLY A 322 18.49 -5.33 9.40
C GLY A 322 19.53 -5.12 8.29
N HIS A 323 20.79 -5.50 8.51
CA HIS A 323 21.78 -5.50 7.43
C HIS A 323 21.43 -6.48 6.30
N ASN A 324 21.03 -7.71 6.63
CA ASN A 324 20.60 -8.69 5.62
C ASN A 324 19.45 -8.13 4.76
N LEU A 325 18.53 -7.38 5.35
CA LEU A 325 17.39 -6.70 4.71
C LEU A 325 17.71 -5.30 4.17
N GLY A 326 18.99 -4.94 4.04
CA GLY A 326 19.38 -3.74 3.30
C GLY A 326 19.51 -2.44 4.10
N LEU A 327 19.39 -2.52 5.42
CA LEU A 327 19.55 -1.37 6.30
C LEU A 327 21.02 -1.11 6.63
N THR A 328 21.35 0.16 6.83
CA THR A 328 22.65 0.63 7.28
C THR A 328 22.53 1.46 8.56
N HIS A 329 23.67 1.79 9.17
CA HIS A 329 23.67 2.61 10.40
C HIS A 329 23.07 3.99 10.15
N GLU A 330 22.79 4.74 11.22
CA GLU A 330 22.29 6.11 11.09
C GLU A 330 23.17 6.94 10.14
N ARG A 331 22.52 7.82 9.37
CA ARG A 331 23.14 8.49 8.22
C ARG A 331 24.43 9.25 8.54
N ASP A 332 24.53 9.79 9.75
CA ASP A 332 25.71 10.53 10.23
C ASP A 332 26.93 9.64 10.54
N ASN A 333 26.72 8.34 10.70
CA ASN A 333 27.75 7.36 11.04
C ASN A 333 27.88 6.23 10.01
N SER A 334 27.13 6.32 8.92
CA SER A 334 27.20 5.35 7.83
C SER A 334 28.17 5.78 6.74
N SER A 335 29.01 4.84 6.29
CA SER A 335 29.92 5.01 5.16
C SER A 335 29.43 4.31 3.88
N ARG A 336 28.27 3.63 3.95
CA ARG A 336 27.71 2.82 2.87
C ARG A 336 26.21 3.07 2.78
N GLN A 337 25.72 3.32 1.57
CA GLN A 337 24.29 3.44 1.32
C GLN A 337 23.61 2.08 1.56
N GLY A 338 22.44 2.08 2.21
CA GLY A 338 21.56 0.91 2.25
C GLY A 338 20.85 0.71 0.91
N THR A 339 19.92 -0.25 0.83
CA THR A 339 19.16 -0.55 -0.40
C THR A 339 18.46 0.69 -0.95
N PHE A 340 17.83 1.48 -0.09
CA PHE A 340 17.17 2.73 -0.44
C PHE A 340 17.85 3.94 0.21
N SER A 341 17.51 5.14 -0.28
CA SER A 341 18.04 6.41 0.20
C SER A 341 17.66 6.72 1.66
N TYR A 342 16.68 6.00 2.21
CA TYR A 342 16.14 6.11 3.58
C TYR A 342 16.35 4.85 4.44
N SER A 343 17.08 3.83 3.97
CA SER A 343 17.38 2.58 4.70
C SER A 343 18.39 2.76 5.85
N TYR A 344 18.15 3.71 6.75
CA TYR A 344 19.07 4.12 7.81
C TYR A 344 18.40 4.05 9.20
N GLY A 345 19.19 3.71 10.21
CA GLY A 345 18.82 3.94 11.61
C GLY A 345 18.61 5.42 11.93
N TYR A 346 18.00 5.70 13.09
CA TYR A 346 17.69 7.05 13.54
C TYR A 346 18.07 7.24 15.01
N ILE A 347 18.54 8.44 15.34
CA ILE A 347 18.76 8.89 16.72
C ILE A 347 17.93 10.16 16.89
N THR A 348 17.03 10.14 17.86
CA THR A 348 16.18 11.28 18.19
C THR A 348 17.00 12.43 18.77
N PRO A 349 16.50 13.68 18.75
CA PRO A 349 17.17 14.82 19.38
C PRO A 349 17.49 14.60 20.88
N SER A 350 16.64 13.86 21.60
CA SER A 350 16.87 13.48 23.01
C SER A 350 17.94 12.39 23.20
N GLY A 351 18.39 11.75 22.13
CA GLY A 351 19.47 10.76 22.13
C GLY A 351 19.03 9.30 22.25
N ALA A 352 17.72 9.02 22.15
CA ALA A 352 17.22 7.66 21.99
C ALA A 352 17.46 7.19 20.55
N GLY A 353 17.95 5.97 20.37
CA GLY A 353 18.27 5.45 19.04
C GLY A 353 17.47 4.21 18.68
N THR A 354 17.18 4.04 17.40
CA THR A 354 16.58 2.82 16.85
C THR A 354 17.64 1.72 16.68
N ILE A 355 17.23 0.50 16.36
CA ILE A 355 18.08 -0.71 16.34
C ILE A 355 19.32 -0.55 15.47
N MET A 356 19.15 0.07 14.30
CA MET A 356 20.25 0.30 13.36
C MET A 356 21.16 1.46 13.78
N SER A 357 20.83 2.20 14.83
CA SER A 357 21.67 3.31 15.29
C SER A 357 22.87 2.86 16.14
N THR A 358 23.85 3.74 16.30
CA THR A 358 24.96 3.57 17.27
C THR A 358 24.72 4.22 18.63
N ALA A 359 23.47 4.60 18.93
CA ALA A 359 23.12 5.20 20.22
C ALA A 359 23.45 4.26 21.39
N ILE A 360 23.77 4.85 22.56
CA ILE A 360 23.97 4.09 23.79
C ILE A 360 22.64 3.50 24.29
N ASN A 361 21.56 4.28 24.20
CA ASN A 361 20.21 3.84 24.53
C ASN A 361 19.47 3.42 23.25
N ARG A 362 19.55 2.13 22.90
CA ARG A 362 18.81 1.59 21.75
C ARG A 362 17.45 1.06 22.17
N LEU A 363 16.42 1.52 21.50
CA LEU A 363 15.05 1.05 21.64
C LEU A 363 14.84 -0.20 20.77
N PRO A 364 13.88 -1.09 21.10
CA PRO A 364 13.50 -2.22 20.26
C PRO A 364 12.60 -1.77 19.11
N TYR A 365 13.08 -0.80 18.32
CA TYR A 365 12.36 -0.21 17.18
C TYR A 365 13.35 -0.07 16.02
N PHE A 366 12.94 -0.42 14.82
CA PHE A 366 13.50 0.11 13.58
C PHE A 366 12.99 1.54 13.37
N SER A 367 13.66 2.34 12.54
CA SER A 367 13.18 3.70 12.30
C SER A 367 11.88 3.70 11.49
N ASN A 368 10.86 4.37 12.02
CA ASN A 368 9.57 4.60 11.38
C ASN A 368 9.10 6.02 11.78
N PRO A 369 8.85 6.94 10.83
CA PRO A 369 8.38 8.30 11.12
C PRO A 369 6.98 8.38 11.75
N ALA A 370 6.14 7.35 11.58
CA ALA A 370 4.80 7.29 12.16
C ALA A 370 4.83 7.00 13.68
N ILE A 371 5.88 6.34 14.16
CA ILE A 371 6.02 5.94 15.57
C ILE A 371 6.72 7.02 16.39
N ASN A 372 6.11 7.40 17.52
CA ASN A 372 6.68 8.36 18.47
C ASN A 372 7.18 7.68 19.75
N TYR A 373 8.35 8.11 20.23
CA TYR A 373 8.87 7.78 21.56
C TYR A 373 9.10 9.05 22.37
N GLU A 374 8.46 9.15 23.53
CA GLU A 374 8.51 10.34 24.39
C GLU A 374 8.15 11.66 23.66
N GLY A 375 7.32 11.57 22.62
CA GLY A 375 6.88 12.71 21.80
C GLY A 375 7.82 13.09 20.66
N GLU A 376 8.88 12.31 20.39
CA GLU A 376 9.76 12.47 19.24
C GLU A 376 9.57 11.29 18.26
N ALA A 377 9.43 11.57 16.96
CA ALA A 377 9.33 10.54 15.94
C ALA A 377 10.61 9.69 15.88
N LEU A 378 10.46 8.38 15.69
CA LEU A 378 11.55 7.42 15.57
C LEU A 378 12.08 7.27 14.14
N GLY A 379 11.77 8.20 13.25
CA GLY A 379 12.25 8.19 11.89
C GLY A 379 11.90 9.46 11.14
N ARG A 380 12.24 9.47 9.85
CA ARG A 380 11.89 10.52 8.88
C ARG A 380 11.70 9.87 7.52
N GLU A 381 10.56 10.12 6.89
CA GLU A 381 10.05 9.44 5.70
C GLU A 381 11.09 9.22 4.60
N ASN A 382 11.82 10.27 4.21
CA ASN A 382 12.82 10.22 3.13
C ASN A 382 14.28 10.25 3.61
N PHE A 383 14.54 9.93 4.88
CA PHE A 383 15.88 10.04 5.48
C PHE A 383 16.27 8.82 6.34
N ALA A 384 15.36 8.35 7.18
CA ALA A 384 15.54 7.20 8.06
C ALA A 384 14.18 6.55 8.30
N ASN A 385 13.79 5.66 7.38
CA ASN A 385 12.57 4.87 7.43
C ASN A 385 12.93 3.40 7.15
N SER A 386 13.44 2.74 8.18
CA SER A 386 13.82 1.33 8.12
C SER A 386 12.62 0.41 7.97
N ALA A 387 11.45 0.77 8.52
CA ALA A 387 10.24 -0.04 8.41
C ALA A 387 9.79 -0.16 6.94
N LEU A 388 9.59 0.98 6.26
CA LEU A 388 9.28 1.01 4.83
C LEU A 388 10.34 0.28 3.99
N ALA A 389 11.62 0.49 4.30
CA ALA A 389 12.71 -0.16 3.57
C ALA A 389 12.71 -1.70 3.75
N ILE A 390 12.30 -2.20 4.91
CA ILE A 390 12.15 -3.64 5.15
C ILE A 390 10.93 -4.16 4.39
N ASN A 391 9.75 -3.55 4.55
CA ASN A 391 8.51 -4.00 3.91
C ASN A 391 8.66 -4.08 2.38
N GLN A 392 9.41 -3.17 1.76
CA GLN A 392 9.69 -3.22 0.32
C GLN A 392 10.61 -4.36 -0.14
N VAL A 393 11.35 -5.00 0.76
CA VAL A 393 12.28 -6.09 0.40
C VAL A 393 11.92 -7.45 0.99
N ILE A 394 10.89 -7.54 1.86
CA ILE A 394 10.50 -8.82 2.48
C ILE A 394 10.17 -9.87 1.42
N GLN A 395 9.51 -9.48 0.33
CA GLN A 395 9.22 -10.39 -0.78
C GLN A 395 10.48 -11.07 -1.35
N TYR A 396 11.62 -10.37 -1.40
CA TYR A 396 12.87 -10.95 -1.90
C TYR A 396 13.55 -11.80 -0.84
N ALA A 397 13.45 -11.40 0.43
CA ALA A 397 14.07 -12.09 1.55
C ALA A 397 13.34 -13.37 1.95
N ALA A 398 12.01 -13.39 1.87
CA ALA A 398 11.16 -14.52 2.24
C ALA A 398 10.89 -15.48 1.08
N ASN A 399 10.89 -15.01 -0.18
CA ASN A 399 10.44 -15.84 -1.29
C ASN A 399 11.57 -16.38 -2.19
N TRP A 400 12.81 -15.92 -2.05
CA TRP A 400 13.95 -16.44 -2.86
C TRP A 400 14.18 -17.94 -2.64
N ARG A 401 13.70 -18.49 -1.52
CA ARG A 401 13.70 -19.90 -1.19
C ARG A 401 12.35 -20.28 -0.61
N GLN A 402 11.79 -21.38 -1.07
CA GLN A 402 10.52 -21.89 -0.55
C GLN A 402 10.72 -22.51 0.85
N SER A 403 9.85 -22.15 1.78
CA SER A 403 9.70 -22.76 3.10
C SER A 403 9.49 -24.27 2.98
N VAL A 404 10.22 -25.04 3.81
CA VAL A 404 10.04 -26.51 3.93
C VAL A 404 9.50 -26.93 5.30
N VAL A 405 9.41 -25.99 6.25
CA VAL A 405 8.57 -26.19 7.43
C VAL A 405 7.14 -26.31 6.90
N ASN A 406 6.39 -27.29 7.41
CA ASN A 406 4.97 -27.40 7.06
C ASN A 406 4.23 -26.15 7.56
N THR A 407 4.29 -25.05 6.82
CA THR A 407 3.06 -24.39 6.42
C THR A 407 2.20 -25.48 5.77
N PRO A 408 0.90 -25.56 6.07
CA PRO A 408 0.06 -26.43 5.28
C PRO A 408 0.30 -26.08 3.81
N THR A 409 0.92 -26.98 3.06
CA THR A 409 0.96 -26.86 1.60
C THR A 409 -0.49 -26.66 1.15
N PRO A 410 -0.83 -25.62 0.37
CA PRO A 410 -2.00 -25.70 -0.48
C PRO A 410 -1.81 -26.97 -1.32
N PRO A 411 -2.74 -27.94 -1.27
CA PRO A 411 -2.55 -29.17 -2.00
C PRO A 411 -2.45 -28.85 -3.50
N PRO A 412 -1.62 -29.57 -4.28
CA PRO A 412 -1.70 -29.48 -5.73
C PRO A 412 -3.13 -29.77 -6.15
N VAL A 413 -3.68 -28.89 -7.00
CA VAL A 413 -5.03 -29.00 -7.56
C VAL A 413 -5.22 -30.39 -8.17
N ASN A 414 -5.85 -31.26 -7.39
CA ASN A 414 -6.51 -32.47 -7.82
C ASN A 414 -7.82 -32.50 -7.02
N PRO A 415 -8.94 -32.78 -7.69
CA PRO A 415 -10.28 -32.56 -7.16
C PRO A 415 -10.47 -33.30 -5.83
N PRO A 416 -11.25 -32.73 -4.90
CA PRO A 416 -11.20 -33.05 -3.49
C PRO A 416 -11.47 -34.53 -3.25
N ASN A 417 -10.52 -35.18 -2.59
CA ASN A 417 -10.78 -36.40 -1.83
C ASN A 417 -9.92 -36.41 -0.55
N GLY A 418 -10.39 -35.63 0.43
CA GLY A 418 -10.37 -36.02 1.85
C GLY A 418 -9.28 -35.44 2.75
N GLY A 419 -9.69 -34.45 3.58
CA GLY A 419 -9.14 -34.14 4.92
C GLY A 419 -8.10 -33.01 4.94
N ASN A 420 -8.31 -31.84 5.55
CA ASN A 420 -9.25 -31.44 6.62
C ASN A 420 -9.83 -30.05 6.32
N THR A 421 -11.11 -29.97 6.02
CA THR A 421 -11.91 -28.79 6.31
C THR A 421 -12.01 -28.68 7.83
N PHE A 422 -11.75 -27.51 8.41
CA PHE A 422 -12.33 -27.21 9.71
C PHE A 422 -13.84 -27.18 9.48
N GLU A 423 -14.53 -28.28 9.74
CA GLU A 423 -15.99 -28.26 9.75
C GLU A 423 -16.44 -27.41 10.93
N VAL A 424 -16.66 -26.12 10.66
CA VAL A 424 -17.47 -25.27 11.52
C VAL A 424 -18.90 -25.81 11.41
N SER A 425 -19.31 -26.57 12.41
CA SER A 425 -20.71 -26.97 12.55
C SER A 425 -21.47 -25.77 13.08
N PHE A 426 -22.30 -25.16 12.23
CA PHE A 426 -23.33 -24.24 12.69
C PHE A 426 -24.41 -25.02 13.46
N ASP A 427 -25.01 -24.36 14.46
CA ASP A 427 -26.27 -24.84 15.05
C ASP A 427 -27.40 -24.76 14.00
N ASP A 428 -28.53 -25.42 14.29
CA ASP A 428 -29.70 -25.36 13.39
C ASP A 428 -30.12 -23.89 13.14
N ALA A 429 -30.39 -23.56 11.87
CA ALA A 429 -30.80 -22.22 11.49
C ALA A 429 -32.10 -21.79 12.22
N ILE A 430 -32.07 -20.58 12.78
CA ILE A 430 -33.24 -19.93 13.38
C ILE A 430 -33.82 -18.96 12.35
N ASN A 431 -35.11 -19.08 12.06
CA ASN A 431 -35.79 -18.22 11.11
C ASN A 431 -36.54 -17.11 11.84
N PHE A 432 -36.38 -15.87 11.36
CA PHE A 432 -37.10 -14.69 11.84
C PHE A 432 -38.03 -14.19 10.73
N ASP A 433 -39.28 -13.94 11.07
CA ASP A 433 -40.27 -13.46 10.11
C ASP A 433 -40.04 -11.96 9.83
N VAL A 434 -39.92 -11.63 8.56
CA VAL A 434 -39.94 -10.27 7.99
C VAL A 434 -41.09 -10.15 6.98
N GLU A 435 -41.25 -8.99 6.36
CA GLU A 435 -42.33 -8.76 5.40
C GLU A 435 -42.05 -9.37 4.00
N ASN A 436 -42.86 -9.02 3.01
CA ASN A 436 -42.88 -9.75 1.73
C ASN A 436 -41.71 -9.38 0.82
N ALA A 437 -41.07 -10.43 0.27
CA ALA A 437 -39.94 -10.36 -0.65
C ALA A 437 -38.72 -9.60 -0.07
N PRO A 438 -38.09 -10.15 0.98
CA PRO A 438 -36.81 -9.61 1.47
C PRO A 438 -35.76 -9.66 0.35
N ARG A 439 -35.04 -8.55 0.14
CA ARG A 439 -34.01 -8.43 -0.93
C ARG A 439 -32.59 -8.27 -0.42
N ALA A 440 -32.37 -7.33 0.49
CA ALA A 440 -31.07 -7.02 1.07
C ALA A 440 -31.20 -6.90 2.59
N LEU A 441 -30.06 -7.04 3.28
CA LEU A 441 -29.95 -6.83 4.71
C LEU A 441 -28.73 -5.96 5.01
N ALA A 442 -28.82 -5.20 6.09
CA ALA A 442 -27.73 -4.43 6.69
C ALA A 442 -27.62 -4.76 8.18
N VAL A 443 -26.42 -4.63 8.72
CA VAL A 443 -26.09 -4.93 10.12
C VAL A 443 -25.57 -3.66 10.79
N GLY A 444 -26.04 -3.34 11.98
CA GLY A 444 -25.62 -2.17 12.75
C GLY A 444 -26.21 -2.18 14.16
N ASP A 445 -25.76 -1.29 15.04
CA ASP A 445 -26.39 -1.10 16.36
C ASP A 445 -27.42 0.02 16.26
N PHE A 446 -28.71 -0.34 16.16
CA PHE A 446 -29.80 0.62 15.93
C PHE A 446 -30.48 1.06 17.23
N ASN A 447 -30.11 0.47 18.37
CA ASN A 447 -30.69 0.75 19.67
C ASN A 447 -29.67 1.22 20.74
N SER A 448 -28.39 1.34 20.34
CA SER A 448 -27.26 1.76 21.16
C SER A 448 -27.00 0.87 22.37
N ASP A 449 -27.14 -0.45 22.21
CA ASP A 449 -26.88 -1.44 23.26
C ASP A 449 -25.58 -2.25 23.05
N ASP A 450 -24.76 -1.87 22.08
CA ASP A 450 -23.51 -2.53 21.65
C ASP A 450 -23.72 -3.96 21.10
N THR A 451 -24.96 -4.35 20.77
CA THR A 451 -25.31 -5.60 20.09
C THR A 451 -25.69 -5.30 18.65
N LEU A 452 -25.25 -6.16 17.72
CA LEU A 452 -25.60 -6.00 16.31
C LEU A 452 -27.06 -6.41 16.05
N ASP A 453 -27.78 -5.49 15.41
CA ASP A 453 -29.15 -5.61 14.92
C ASP A 453 -29.17 -5.84 13.39
N LEU A 454 -30.35 -6.15 12.84
CA LEU A 454 -30.56 -6.34 11.40
C LEU A 454 -31.62 -5.37 10.86
N ALA A 455 -31.35 -4.78 9.70
CA ALA A 455 -32.33 -4.05 8.90
C ALA A 455 -32.51 -4.78 7.55
N VAL A 456 -33.75 -5.07 7.15
CA VAL A 456 -34.07 -5.91 5.99
C VAL A 456 -35.06 -5.19 5.07
N THR A 457 -34.71 -4.99 3.80
CA THR A 457 -35.60 -4.37 2.81
C THR A 457 -36.62 -5.37 2.27
N ASN A 458 -37.90 -5.01 2.24
CA ASN A 458 -39.00 -5.84 1.78
C ASN A 458 -39.65 -5.25 0.52
N SER A 459 -39.21 -5.70 -0.66
CA SER A 459 -39.49 -4.97 -1.90
C SER A 459 -40.98 -4.93 -2.28
N ASN A 460 -41.76 -5.95 -1.91
CA ASN A 460 -43.19 -5.97 -2.20
C ASN A 460 -44.04 -5.26 -1.13
N SER A 461 -43.42 -4.84 -0.02
CA SER A 461 -44.08 -4.17 1.10
C SER A 461 -43.65 -2.70 1.22
N ASP A 462 -42.74 -2.24 0.35
CA ASP A 462 -42.23 -0.87 0.31
C ASP A 462 -41.68 -0.40 1.67
N SER A 463 -40.97 -1.31 2.37
CA SER A 463 -40.58 -1.11 3.77
C SER A 463 -39.24 -1.74 4.14
N VAL A 464 -38.72 -1.34 5.30
CA VAL A 464 -37.59 -1.98 6.00
C VAL A 464 -38.09 -2.57 7.32
N SER A 465 -37.82 -3.86 7.55
CA SER A 465 -38.01 -4.51 8.85
C SER A 465 -36.74 -4.39 9.69
N VAL A 466 -36.87 -4.04 10.98
CA VAL A 466 -35.74 -3.97 11.91
C VAL A 466 -35.89 -5.05 12.99
N LEU A 467 -34.82 -5.81 13.20
CA LEU A 467 -34.74 -6.90 14.17
C LEU A 467 -33.60 -6.61 15.15
N LEU A 468 -33.91 -6.42 16.43
CA LEU A 468 -32.92 -6.13 17.47
C LEU A 468 -32.23 -7.40 17.96
N GLY A 469 -30.91 -7.38 18.04
CA GLY A 469 -30.10 -8.48 18.54
C GLY A 469 -30.19 -8.59 20.05
N GLU A 470 -30.30 -9.83 20.55
CA GLU A 470 -30.34 -10.10 22.01
C GLU A 470 -28.99 -10.61 22.55
N GLY A 471 -27.95 -10.65 21.69
CA GLY A 471 -26.58 -11.04 22.04
C GLY A 471 -26.33 -12.55 22.20
N ASP A 472 -27.38 -13.36 22.05
CA ASP A 472 -27.32 -14.83 22.10
C ASP A 472 -27.58 -15.50 20.74
N GLY A 473 -27.57 -14.72 19.66
CA GLY A 473 -27.92 -15.13 18.30
C GLY A 473 -29.42 -15.11 18.01
N SER A 474 -30.26 -14.70 18.97
CA SER A 474 -31.68 -14.43 18.73
C SER A 474 -31.95 -12.95 18.44
N PHE A 475 -33.06 -12.69 17.75
CA PHE A 475 -33.51 -11.34 17.40
C PHE A 475 -34.97 -11.11 17.80
N SER A 476 -35.30 -9.88 18.20
CA SER A 476 -36.66 -9.41 18.46
C SER A 476 -37.10 -8.38 17.42
N ASN A 477 -38.37 -8.43 16.99
CA ASN A 477 -38.86 -7.52 15.95
C ASN A 477 -39.10 -6.12 16.55
N ALA A 478 -38.34 -5.12 16.07
CA ALA A 478 -38.46 -3.71 16.46
C ALA A 478 -39.61 -3.01 15.76
N GLY A 479 -39.87 -3.39 14.51
CA GLY A 479 -40.96 -2.87 13.71
C GLY A 479 -40.67 -2.89 12.20
N GLU A 480 -41.59 -2.28 11.48
CA GLU A 480 -41.53 -2.02 10.05
C GLU A 480 -41.57 -0.51 9.85
N PHE A 481 -40.70 0.00 8.96
CA PHE A 481 -40.59 1.41 8.64
C PHE A 481 -40.77 1.61 7.14
N ASP A 482 -41.63 2.57 6.79
CA ASP A 482 -41.89 2.93 5.40
C ASP A 482 -40.59 3.34 4.71
N ALA A 483 -40.28 2.67 3.61
CA ALA A 483 -39.23 3.05 2.67
C ALA A 483 -39.87 3.63 1.39
N GLY A 484 -39.07 3.84 0.35
CA GLY A 484 -39.61 4.17 -0.97
C GLY A 484 -40.08 2.93 -1.72
N ASP A 485 -40.57 3.12 -2.95
CA ASP A 485 -41.16 2.05 -3.76
C ASP A 485 -40.11 1.00 -4.19
N ASN A 486 -40.43 -0.29 -4.01
CA ASN A 486 -39.60 -1.43 -4.38
C ASN A 486 -38.14 -1.35 -3.87
N PRO A 487 -37.92 -1.28 -2.54
CA PRO A 487 -36.60 -1.15 -1.96
C PRO A 487 -35.71 -2.34 -2.30
N SER A 488 -34.47 -2.07 -2.71
CA SER A 488 -33.60 -3.05 -3.37
C SER A 488 -32.26 -3.30 -2.69
N SER A 489 -31.62 -2.26 -2.20
CA SER A 489 -30.36 -2.30 -1.46
C SER A 489 -30.47 -1.38 -0.24
N ILE A 490 -29.67 -1.66 0.78
CA ILE A 490 -29.65 -0.93 2.04
C ILE A 490 -28.22 -0.85 2.57
N ALA A 491 -27.85 0.30 3.12
CA ALA A 491 -26.58 0.51 3.80
C ALA A 491 -26.78 1.31 5.09
N VAL A 492 -25.83 1.16 6.01
CA VAL A 492 -25.78 1.89 7.28
C VAL A 492 -24.75 3.01 7.18
N GLY A 493 -25.08 4.17 7.72
CA GLY A 493 -24.16 5.31 7.81
C GLY A 493 -24.56 6.24 8.92
N GLU A 494 -23.76 7.29 9.11
CA GLU A 494 -24.14 8.42 9.94
C GLU A 494 -24.29 9.67 9.06
N PHE A 495 -25.54 10.06 8.76
CA PHE A 495 -25.88 11.13 7.82
C PHE A 495 -26.24 12.46 8.50
N ASN A 496 -26.39 12.46 9.83
CA ASN A 496 -26.83 13.62 10.60
C ASN A 496 -25.88 13.98 11.78
N GLY A 497 -24.91 13.12 12.09
CA GLY A 497 -23.82 13.39 13.03
C GLY A 497 -24.23 13.40 14.51
N ASP A 498 -25.32 12.71 14.87
CA ASP A 498 -25.79 12.54 16.25
C ASP A 498 -25.20 11.30 16.97
N GLY A 499 -24.45 10.47 16.25
CA GLY A 499 -23.80 9.24 16.72
C GLY A 499 -24.71 8.02 16.70
N ILE A 500 -25.86 8.08 16.01
CA ILE A 500 -26.80 6.97 15.86
C ILE A 500 -26.75 6.48 14.41
N SER A 501 -26.79 5.17 14.21
CA SER A 501 -26.81 4.59 12.87
C SER A 501 -28.11 4.91 12.12
N ASP A 502 -27.97 5.52 10.96
CA ASP A 502 -29.01 5.80 9.97
C ASP A 502 -29.00 4.75 8.85
N LEU A 503 -30.05 4.74 8.03
CA LEU A 503 -30.20 3.84 6.88
C LEU A 503 -30.43 4.63 5.59
N VAL A 504 -29.83 4.16 4.51
CA VAL A 504 -30.10 4.62 3.14
C VAL A 504 -30.52 3.44 2.28
N VAL A 505 -31.53 3.64 1.42
CA VAL A 505 -32.19 2.57 0.68
C VAL A 505 -32.37 2.96 -0.79
N THR A 506 -32.01 2.09 -1.73
CA THR A 506 -32.34 2.30 -3.16
C THR A 506 -33.78 1.91 -3.44
N ASN A 507 -34.47 2.72 -4.24
CA ASN A 507 -35.81 2.43 -4.73
C ASN A 507 -35.70 1.99 -6.20
N SER A 508 -35.61 0.69 -6.47
CA SER A 508 -35.26 0.19 -7.82
C SER A 508 -36.47 -0.34 -8.58
N PHE A 509 -37.06 0.49 -9.44
CA PHE A 509 -38.06 0.04 -10.41
C PHE A 509 -37.93 0.86 -11.70
N SER A 510 -38.28 0.29 -12.86
CA SER A 510 -38.06 0.98 -14.14
C SER A 510 -38.59 2.42 -14.18
N GLY A 511 -37.66 3.38 -14.32
CA GLY A 511 -37.87 4.82 -14.31
C GLY A 511 -37.83 5.48 -12.92
N SER A 512 -37.32 4.79 -11.89
CA SER A 512 -37.02 5.39 -10.59
C SER A 512 -35.73 6.18 -10.65
N GLU A 513 -35.65 7.29 -9.91
CA GLU A 513 -34.51 8.21 -9.92
C GLU A 513 -34.17 8.66 -8.50
N ASN A 514 -34.45 7.83 -7.48
CA ASN A 514 -34.31 8.24 -6.08
C ASN A 514 -33.84 7.13 -5.11
N ILE A 515 -33.29 7.61 -4.00
CA ILE A 515 -33.00 6.83 -2.78
C ILE A 515 -33.82 7.37 -1.62
N SER A 516 -34.06 6.55 -0.60
CA SER A 516 -34.75 6.93 0.64
C SER A 516 -33.77 6.93 1.81
N VAL A 517 -33.91 7.90 2.72
CA VAL A 517 -33.07 7.98 3.94
C VAL A 517 -33.96 7.90 5.17
N LEU A 518 -33.56 7.04 6.11
CA LEU A 518 -34.27 6.78 7.36
C LEU A 518 -33.31 7.07 8.52
N LEU A 519 -33.61 8.10 9.32
CA LEU A 519 -32.78 8.50 10.45
C LEU A 519 -33.12 7.68 11.69
N GLY A 520 -32.09 7.12 12.34
CA GLY A 520 -32.22 6.35 13.56
C GLY A 520 -32.62 7.21 14.75
N GLU A 521 -33.45 6.67 15.65
CA GLU A 521 -33.82 7.33 16.90
C GLU A 521 -33.13 6.72 18.15
N GLY A 522 -32.20 5.78 17.94
CA GLY A 522 -31.37 5.18 19.00
C GLY A 522 -32.14 4.24 19.94
N ASN A 523 -33.26 3.70 19.49
CA ASN A 523 -34.10 2.78 20.25
C ASN A 523 -34.67 1.65 19.36
N GLY A 524 -34.10 1.47 18.17
CA GLY A 524 -34.60 0.57 17.13
C GLY A 524 -35.68 1.15 16.21
N SER A 525 -36.12 2.40 16.41
CA SER A 525 -37.05 3.08 15.49
C SER A 525 -36.36 4.08 14.57
N PHE A 526 -36.99 4.28 13.41
CA PHE A 526 -36.51 5.15 12.35
C PHE A 526 -37.56 6.16 11.92
N SER A 527 -37.09 7.33 11.48
CA SER A 527 -37.90 8.40 10.91
C SER A 527 -37.50 8.65 9.45
N ASN A 528 -38.47 8.82 8.56
CA ASN A 528 -38.19 9.06 7.15
C ASN A 528 -37.70 10.51 6.94
N ALA A 529 -36.44 10.69 6.54
CA ALA A 529 -35.82 11.98 6.22
C ALA A 529 -36.22 12.50 4.83
N GLY A 530 -36.65 11.61 3.95
CA GLY A 530 -37.14 11.92 2.62
C GLY A 530 -36.50 11.07 1.54
N GLU A 531 -36.78 11.47 0.29
CA GLU A 531 -36.21 10.89 -0.90
C GLU A 531 -35.25 11.89 -1.57
N PHE A 532 -34.13 11.39 -2.07
CA PHE A 532 -33.09 12.19 -2.73
C PHE A 532 -32.89 11.69 -4.16
N THR A 533 -32.73 12.63 -5.10
CA THR A 533 -32.61 12.32 -6.51
C THR A 533 -31.20 11.82 -6.84
N VAL A 534 -31.13 10.73 -7.60
CA VAL A 534 -29.93 10.12 -8.16
C VAL A 534 -30.14 9.86 -9.66
N GLY A 535 -29.29 9.05 -10.29
CA GLY A 535 -29.51 8.61 -11.67
C GLY A 535 -30.65 7.60 -11.83
N ASP A 536 -30.88 7.18 -13.08
CA ASP A 536 -31.96 6.27 -13.46
C ASP A 536 -31.72 4.83 -12.95
N ASP A 537 -32.78 4.20 -12.45
CA ASP A 537 -32.84 2.82 -11.97
C ASP A 537 -31.70 2.49 -10.99
N PRO A 538 -31.65 3.15 -9.82
CA PRO A 538 -30.64 2.92 -8.81
C PRO A 538 -30.69 1.46 -8.34
N ASN A 539 -29.53 0.80 -8.21
CA ASN A 539 -29.44 -0.63 -7.90
C ASN A 539 -28.74 -0.86 -6.56
N SER A 540 -27.49 -0.43 -6.44
CA SER A 540 -26.65 -0.65 -5.26
C SER A 540 -26.23 0.67 -4.60
N ILE A 541 -25.90 0.60 -3.31
CA ILE A 541 -25.41 1.71 -2.50
C ILE A 541 -24.11 1.30 -1.80
N ALA A 542 -23.18 2.23 -1.73
CA ALA A 542 -22.04 2.20 -0.83
C ALA A 542 -22.03 3.47 0.04
N VAL A 543 -21.49 3.36 1.25
CA VAL A 543 -21.41 4.45 2.22
C VAL A 543 -19.96 4.59 2.67
N GLY A 544 -19.47 5.82 2.75
CA GLY A 544 -18.12 6.15 3.19
C GLY A 544 -17.98 7.67 3.37
N ASP A 545 -17.02 8.12 4.17
CA ASP A 545 -16.70 9.54 4.27
C ASP A 545 -15.77 9.91 3.10
N PHE A 546 -16.34 10.42 2.00
CA PHE A 546 -15.59 10.68 0.77
C PHE A 546 -14.92 12.06 0.77
N ASN A 547 -15.21 12.90 1.76
CA ASN A 547 -14.74 14.28 1.86
C ASN A 547 -13.99 14.61 3.17
N ASP A 548 -13.80 13.61 4.04
CA ASP A 548 -13.12 13.67 5.35
C ASP A 548 -13.74 14.72 6.31
N ASP A 549 -15.07 14.89 6.29
CA ASP A 549 -15.79 15.79 7.20
C ASP A 549 -16.33 15.10 8.46
N GLY A 550 -16.16 13.77 8.55
CA GLY A 550 -16.61 12.93 9.65
C GLY A 550 -18.07 12.51 9.58
N ILE A 551 -18.76 12.80 8.46
CA ILE A 551 -20.14 12.41 8.18
C ILE A 551 -20.11 11.44 6.99
N SER A 552 -20.95 10.40 7.04
CA SER A 552 -20.98 9.43 5.96
C SER A 552 -21.66 10.02 4.72
N ASP A 553 -21.03 9.85 3.56
CA ASP A 553 -21.57 10.17 2.24
C ASP A 553 -22.12 8.91 1.56
N VAL A 554 -22.79 9.09 0.41
CA VAL A 554 -23.47 8.00 -0.32
C VAL A 554 -23.01 7.94 -1.77
N ALA A 555 -22.65 6.74 -2.24
CA ALA A 555 -22.44 6.43 -3.65
C ALA A 555 -23.51 5.44 -4.14
N VAL A 556 -24.10 5.68 -5.32
CA VAL A 556 -25.23 4.90 -5.87
C VAL A 556 -24.96 4.52 -7.32
N SER A 557 -25.25 3.27 -7.69
CA SER A 557 -25.15 2.78 -9.07
C SER A 557 -26.47 2.96 -9.75
N ASN A 558 -26.42 3.53 -10.94
CA ASN A 558 -27.59 3.78 -11.76
C ASN A 558 -27.42 3.02 -13.07
N SER A 559 -28.37 2.12 -13.35
CA SER A 559 -28.37 1.29 -14.57
C SER A 559 -29.32 1.89 -15.60
N SER A 560 -28.83 2.60 -16.60
CA SER A 560 -29.74 3.32 -17.52
C SER A 560 -30.29 2.40 -18.62
N ASP A 561 -31.62 2.22 -18.69
CA ASP A 561 -32.31 1.75 -19.91
C ASP A 561 -32.57 2.91 -20.90
N LYS A 562 -32.25 4.16 -20.55
CA LYS A 562 -32.59 5.36 -21.33
C LYS A 562 -31.41 6.28 -21.56
N VAL A 563 -30.88 6.20 -22.77
CA VAL A 563 -29.95 7.14 -23.42
C VAL A 563 -30.55 8.55 -23.61
N THR A 564 -31.15 9.18 -22.59
CA THR A 564 -31.85 10.47 -22.71
C THR A 564 -31.07 11.67 -22.18
N ASP A 565 -30.12 11.49 -21.27
CA ASP A 565 -29.21 12.54 -20.78
C ASP A 565 -27.80 12.47 -21.43
N GLY A 566 -27.49 11.37 -22.11
CA GLY A 566 -26.21 11.15 -22.78
C GLY A 566 -25.13 10.53 -21.89
N LEU A 567 -25.46 10.21 -20.63
CA LEU A 567 -24.64 9.41 -19.75
C LEU A 567 -25.09 7.94 -19.87
N GLY A 568 -24.15 7.02 -19.86
CA GLY A 568 -24.44 5.57 -19.79
C GLY A 568 -24.79 5.18 -18.35
N ASP A 569 -24.48 3.94 -17.99
CA ASP A 569 -24.46 3.53 -16.59
C ASP A 569 -23.45 4.41 -15.83
N ASN A 570 -23.86 4.89 -14.65
CA ASN A 570 -23.11 5.90 -13.92
C ASN A 570 -23.20 5.69 -12.40
N VAL A 571 -22.33 6.40 -11.69
CA VAL A 571 -22.32 6.46 -10.24
C VAL A 571 -22.75 7.86 -9.80
N SER A 572 -23.80 7.96 -8.99
CA SER A 572 -24.16 9.19 -8.29
C SER A 572 -23.51 9.22 -6.91
N VAL A 573 -22.78 10.29 -6.61
CA VAL A 573 -22.22 10.57 -5.28
C VAL A 573 -22.98 11.74 -4.66
N LEU A 574 -23.44 11.56 -3.43
CA LEU A 574 -24.16 12.56 -2.65
C LEU A 574 -23.42 12.81 -1.35
N LEU A 575 -23.05 14.07 -1.10
CA LEU A 575 -22.38 14.44 0.14
C LEU A 575 -23.42 14.79 1.21
N ALA A 576 -23.27 14.26 2.41
CA ALA A 576 -24.16 14.55 3.52
C ALA A 576 -23.94 15.97 4.03
N ASN A 577 -25.03 16.66 4.38
CA ASN A 577 -24.96 18.02 4.94
C ASN A 577 -24.92 18.02 6.49
N GLY A 578 -24.95 16.85 7.12
CA GLY A 578 -24.99 16.70 8.57
C GLY A 578 -26.32 17.06 9.24
N ASP A 579 -27.42 17.06 8.48
CA ASP A 579 -28.78 17.21 9.01
C ASP A 579 -29.73 16.10 8.55
N GLY A 580 -29.17 14.99 8.02
CA GLY A 580 -29.90 13.92 7.35
C GLY A 580 -30.26 14.23 5.89
N GLY A 581 -29.89 15.42 5.39
CA GLY A 581 -30.02 15.81 4.00
C GLY A 581 -28.71 15.69 3.22
N PHE A 582 -28.83 15.65 1.89
CA PHE A 582 -27.71 15.52 0.96
C PHE A 582 -27.59 16.69 -0.01
N SER A 583 -26.39 16.92 -0.54
CA SER A 583 -26.16 17.80 -1.68
C SER A 583 -26.83 17.26 -2.95
N ASP A 584 -26.88 18.08 -4.00
CA ASP A 584 -27.21 17.57 -5.33
C ASP A 584 -26.19 16.50 -5.73
N ALA A 585 -26.66 15.41 -6.36
CA ALA A 585 -25.79 14.31 -6.79
C ALA A 585 -24.77 14.76 -7.85
N ILE A 586 -23.53 14.30 -7.69
CA ILE A 586 -22.47 14.41 -8.69
C ILE A 586 -22.36 13.06 -9.40
N ASN A 587 -22.47 13.05 -10.73
CA ASN A 587 -22.46 11.81 -11.51
C ASN A 587 -21.10 11.59 -12.18
N TYR A 588 -20.59 10.36 -12.04
CA TYR A 588 -19.35 9.88 -12.65
C TYR A 588 -19.67 8.77 -13.66
N ASP A 589 -19.04 8.81 -14.82
CA ASP A 589 -19.11 7.71 -15.78
C ASP A 589 -18.47 6.46 -15.15
N ALA A 590 -19.21 5.35 -15.10
CA ALA A 590 -18.77 4.14 -14.40
C ALA A 590 -17.74 3.32 -15.18
N ILE A 591 -17.50 3.62 -16.47
CA ILE A 591 -16.78 2.75 -17.41
C ILE A 591 -15.62 3.47 -18.10
N ALA A 592 -14.46 2.82 -18.21
CA ALA A 592 -13.36 3.27 -19.07
C ALA A 592 -13.45 2.68 -20.50
N GLY A 593 -14.45 3.08 -21.29
CA GLY A 593 -14.59 2.66 -22.70
C GLY A 593 -16.00 2.22 -23.08
N ASP A 594 -16.28 2.24 -24.41
CA ASP A 594 -17.58 2.02 -25.11
C ASP A 594 -18.87 1.90 -24.26
N ASN A 595 -19.71 2.95 -24.30
CA ASN A 595 -20.97 3.15 -23.58
C ASN A 595 -22.12 2.16 -23.95
N THR A 596 -21.86 0.86 -24.09
CA THR A 596 -22.91 -0.13 -24.39
C THR A 596 -23.54 -0.71 -23.13
N SER A 597 -24.42 0.07 -22.48
CA SER A 597 -25.39 -0.32 -21.42
C SER A 597 -25.14 -1.71 -20.80
N ILE A 598 -24.39 -1.71 -19.70
CA ILE A 598 -23.98 -2.85 -18.90
C ILE A 598 -24.34 -2.50 -17.45
N GLY A 599 -25.39 -3.12 -16.91
CA GLY A 599 -25.86 -2.80 -15.57
C GLY A 599 -24.74 -2.90 -14.52
N VAL A 600 -24.51 -1.81 -13.78
CA VAL A 600 -23.61 -1.80 -12.62
C VAL A 600 -24.27 -2.60 -11.50
N GLN A 601 -23.64 -3.71 -11.09
CA GLN A 601 -24.25 -4.65 -10.15
C GLN A 601 -23.94 -4.32 -8.69
N GLN A 602 -22.69 -3.97 -8.36
CA GLN A 602 -22.28 -3.78 -6.97
C GLN A 602 -21.08 -2.86 -6.82
N PHE A 603 -20.97 -2.26 -5.64
CA PHE A 603 -19.82 -1.48 -5.20
C PHE A 603 -19.13 -2.11 -4.02
N ALA A 604 -17.88 -1.73 -3.87
CA ALA A 604 -17.21 -1.77 -2.60
C ALA A 604 -16.42 -0.47 -2.41
N VAL A 605 -16.34 -0.03 -1.16
CA VAL A 605 -15.52 1.11 -0.77
C VAL A 605 -14.27 0.53 -0.13
N GLY A 606 -13.12 1.06 -0.51
CA GLY A 606 -11.83 0.59 -0.03
C GLY A 606 -10.78 1.67 -0.24
N GLU A 607 -9.61 1.41 0.29
CA GLU A 607 -8.42 2.19 0.02
C GLU A 607 -7.57 1.37 -0.96
N PHE A 608 -7.59 1.71 -2.25
CA PHE A 608 -6.90 0.92 -3.28
C PHE A 608 -5.54 1.51 -3.71
N ASN A 609 -5.10 2.64 -3.15
CA ASN A 609 -3.97 3.43 -3.64
C ASN A 609 -2.94 3.92 -2.58
N GLY A 610 -3.12 3.61 -1.30
CA GLY A 610 -2.25 3.99 -0.20
C GLY A 610 -2.37 5.45 0.30
N ASP A 611 -3.32 6.26 -0.18
CA ASP A 611 -3.41 7.69 0.16
C ASP A 611 -4.31 8.03 1.37
N GLY A 612 -5.00 7.04 1.93
CA GLY A 612 -5.90 7.22 3.08
C GLY A 612 -7.24 7.90 2.79
N ILE A 613 -7.58 8.09 1.52
CA ILE A 613 -8.90 8.56 1.04
C ILE A 613 -9.68 7.35 0.53
N LEU A 614 -10.98 7.32 0.79
CA LEU A 614 -11.83 6.22 0.31
C LEU A 614 -12.05 6.31 -1.20
N ASP A 615 -11.78 5.19 -1.86
CA ASP A 615 -11.98 4.93 -3.28
C ASP A 615 -13.23 4.06 -3.51
N LEU A 616 -13.67 3.98 -4.76
CA LEU A 616 -14.84 3.18 -5.14
C LEU A 616 -14.47 2.11 -6.18
N ALA A 617 -14.70 0.85 -5.84
CA ALA A 617 -14.66 -0.27 -6.77
C ALA A 617 -16.05 -0.53 -7.36
N VAL A 618 -16.10 -0.70 -8.68
CA VAL A 618 -17.32 -0.94 -9.45
C VAL A 618 -17.13 -2.21 -10.28
N ILE A 619 -18.08 -3.15 -10.19
CA ILE A 619 -18.10 -4.34 -11.06
C ILE A 619 -19.26 -4.31 -12.06
N GLU A 620 -18.97 -4.77 -13.27
CA GLU A 620 -19.86 -4.68 -14.44
C GLU A 620 -20.31 -6.09 -14.89
N GLU A 621 -21.54 -6.22 -15.41
CA GLU A 621 -22.16 -7.54 -15.63
C GLU A 621 -21.64 -8.30 -16.88
N ILE A 622 -21.20 -7.64 -17.95
CA ILE A 622 -20.98 -8.31 -19.26
C ILE A 622 -19.54 -8.31 -19.77
N GLU A 623 -18.67 -7.51 -19.16
CA GLU A 623 -17.24 -7.53 -19.44
C GLU A 623 -16.59 -8.09 -18.17
N SER A 624 -15.67 -9.04 -18.27
CA SER A 624 -14.90 -9.56 -17.13
C SER A 624 -13.93 -8.49 -16.59
N GLN A 625 -14.43 -7.27 -16.39
CA GLN A 625 -13.71 -6.05 -16.08
C GLN A 625 -14.47 -5.29 -15.00
N GLY A 626 -13.73 -4.74 -14.05
CA GLY A 626 -14.23 -3.75 -13.11
C GLY A 626 -13.47 -2.44 -13.26
N SER A 627 -13.95 -1.42 -12.57
CA SER A 627 -13.39 -0.07 -12.58
C SER A 627 -13.15 0.43 -11.16
N ILE A 628 -12.01 1.06 -10.91
CA ILE A 628 -11.72 1.81 -9.67
C ILE A 628 -11.84 3.31 -9.96
N LEU A 629 -12.61 4.01 -9.16
CA LEU A 629 -12.68 5.47 -9.13
C LEU A 629 -11.92 5.92 -7.87
N LEU A 630 -10.76 6.58 -8.08
CA LEU A 630 -9.94 7.07 -6.97
C LEU A 630 -10.53 8.33 -6.36
N GLY A 631 -10.63 8.40 -5.04
CA GLY A 631 -11.13 9.56 -4.30
C GLY A 631 -10.13 10.71 -4.31
N ASN A 632 -10.62 11.95 -4.43
CA ASN A 632 -9.79 13.15 -4.32
C ASN A 632 -9.82 13.78 -2.92
N GLY A 633 -10.62 13.21 -1.99
CA GLY A 633 -10.74 13.65 -0.60
C GLY A 633 -11.60 14.90 -0.41
N ASP A 634 -12.28 15.36 -1.46
CA ASP A 634 -13.25 16.47 -1.41
C ASP A 634 -14.67 16.02 -1.79
N GLY A 635 -14.92 14.70 -1.75
CA GLY A 635 -16.15 14.08 -2.21
C GLY A 635 -16.21 13.87 -3.73
N SER A 636 -15.16 14.26 -4.46
CA SER A 636 -15.05 13.98 -5.89
C SER A 636 -14.13 12.82 -6.20
N PHE A 637 -14.36 12.18 -7.34
CA PHE A 637 -13.56 11.06 -7.83
C PHE A 637 -12.82 11.38 -9.14
N GLY A 638 -11.67 10.74 -9.33
CA GLY A 638 -10.87 10.77 -10.54
C GLY A 638 -11.50 9.97 -11.69
N ASN A 639 -10.74 9.79 -12.77
CA ASN A 639 -11.16 8.95 -13.88
C ASN A 639 -11.17 7.47 -13.47
N ALA A 640 -12.11 6.70 -14.01
CA ALA A 640 -12.15 5.26 -13.84
C ALA A 640 -10.88 4.56 -14.35
N ILE A 641 -10.34 3.65 -13.54
CA ILE A 641 -9.21 2.78 -13.86
C ILE A 641 -9.74 1.36 -14.01
N SER A 642 -9.71 0.82 -15.24
CA SER A 642 -10.14 -0.56 -15.48
C SER A 642 -9.14 -1.62 -15.00
N PHE A 643 -9.67 -2.73 -14.50
CA PHE A 643 -8.94 -3.96 -14.16
C PHE A 643 -9.73 -5.20 -14.60
N ASP A 644 -9.04 -6.28 -14.93
CA ASP A 644 -9.69 -7.52 -15.36
C ASP A 644 -10.02 -8.40 -14.13
N ILE A 645 -11.26 -8.89 -14.06
CA ILE A 645 -11.80 -9.69 -12.94
C ILE A 645 -11.43 -11.16 -13.06
N SER A 646 -11.33 -11.71 -14.27
CA SER A 646 -11.08 -13.13 -14.54
C SER A 646 -10.10 -13.31 -15.69
N VAL A 647 -9.23 -14.32 -15.55
CA VAL A 647 -8.23 -14.72 -16.55
C VAL A 647 -8.80 -15.54 -17.72
N ASP A 648 -10.06 -15.95 -17.65
CA ASP A 648 -10.71 -16.79 -18.66
C ASP A 648 -11.78 -16.03 -19.45
N ASP A 649 -11.64 -16.05 -20.78
CA ASP A 649 -12.46 -15.41 -21.84
C ASP A 649 -13.94 -15.88 -21.88
N PHE A 650 -14.43 -16.54 -20.83
CA PHE A 650 -15.81 -17.01 -20.71
C PHE A 650 -16.67 -15.98 -20.00
N ALA A 651 -17.92 -15.85 -20.45
CA ALA A 651 -18.92 -14.92 -19.94
C ALA A 651 -19.31 -15.27 -18.49
N ASP A 652 -18.45 -14.90 -17.55
CA ASP A 652 -18.66 -15.00 -16.12
C ASP A 652 -19.30 -13.71 -15.63
N PHE A 653 -20.41 -13.86 -14.90
CA PHE A 653 -21.20 -12.73 -14.41
C PHE A 653 -20.80 -12.48 -12.96
N PRO A 654 -19.95 -11.47 -12.67
CA PRO A 654 -19.63 -11.12 -11.30
C PRO A 654 -20.94 -10.71 -10.59
N SER A 655 -21.26 -11.36 -9.47
CA SER A 655 -22.57 -11.18 -8.82
C SER A 655 -22.50 -10.68 -7.38
N SER A 656 -21.33 -10.77 -6.76
CA SER A 656 -21.06 -10.25 -5.43
C SER A 656 -19.65 -9.68 -5.37
N LEU A 657 -19.48 -8.55 -4.69
CA LEU A 657 -18.19 -7.91 -4.45
C LEU A 657 -17.98 -7.72 -2.94
N ALA A 658 -16.76 -7.96 -2.48
CA ALA A 658 -16.35 -7.53 -1.15
C ALA A 658 -14.91 -7.05 -1.17
N VAL A 659 -14.61 -6.13 -0.27
CA VAL A 659 -13.26 -5.61 -0.02
C VAL A 659 -12.75 -6.20 1.27
N GLY A 660 -11.48 -6.55 1.27
CA GLY A 660 -10.79 -7.16 2.38
C GLY A 660 -9.34 -6.82 2.37
N GLU A 661 -8.68 -7.27 3.41
CA GLU A 661 -7.23 -7.32 3.48
C GLU A 661 -6.87 -8.80 3.59
N PHE A 662 -6.44 -9.39 2.46
CA PHE A 662 -6.15 -10.82 2.36
C PHE A 662 -4.66 -11.15 2.49
N ASN A 663 -3.76 -10.15 2.47
CA ASN A 663 -2.32 -10.36 2.32
C ASN A 663 -1.42 -9.63 3.35
N GLY A 664 -1.93 -8.76 4.20
CA GLY A 664 -1.19 -8.05 5.24
C GLY A 664 -0.61 -6.68 4.84
N ASP A 665 -0.83 -6.17 3.61
CA ASP A 665 -0.15 -4.98 3.08
C ASP A 665 -0.81 -3.63 3.37
N GLY A 666 -2.00 -3.63 3.99
CA GLY A 666 -2.75 -2.40 4.31
C GLY A 666 -3.37 -1.68 3.11
N ILE A 667 -3.28 -2.26 1.91
CA ILE A 667 -4.05 -1.87 0.73
C ILE A 667 -5.29 -2.76 0.66
N SER A 668 -6.40 -2.20 0.20
CA SER A 668 -7.63 -2.96 0.00
C SER A 668 -7.51 -3.91 -1.18
N ASP A 669 -7.79 -5.19 -0.90
CA ASP A 669 -7.95 -6.23 -1.89
C ASP A 669 -9.42 -6.42 -2.26
N LEU A 670 -9.64 -7.15 -3.34
CA LEU A 670 -10.97 -7.38 -3.89
C LEU A 670 -11.27 -8.87 -4.01
N VAL A 671 -12.47 -9.29 -3.62
CA VAL A 671 -12.99 -10.62 -3.93
C VAL A 671 -14.33 -10.50 -4.65
N THR A 672 -14.51 -11.30 -5.70
CA THR A 672 -15.73 -11.31 -6.50
C THR A 672 -16.15 -12.72 -6.87
N THR A 673 -17.45 -12.94 -7.03
CA THR A 673 -18.02 -14.24 -7.39
C THR A 673 -18.14 -14.39 -8.91
N THR A 674 -17.36 -15.27 -9.52
CA THR A 674 -17.24 -15.40 -10.99
C THR A 674 -17.85 -16.72 -11.46
N GLY A 675 -19.19 -16.76 -11.59
CA GLY A 675 -19.89 -17.99 -11.95
C GLY A 675 -21.01 -17.78 -12.97
N ASN A 676 -21.02 -18.59 -14.03
CA ASN A 676 -22.02 -18.52 -15.11
C ASN A 676 -23.07 -19.67 -15.06
N GLY A 677 -23.00 -20.54 -14.06
CA GLY A 677 -23.91 -21.67 -13.89
C GLY A 677 -23.72 -22.80 -14.93
N GLN A 678 -22.68 -22.75 -15.77
CA GLN A 678 -22.20 -23.88 -16.56
C GLN A 678 -21.47 -24.84 -15.62
N ALA A 679 -21.77 -26.14 -15.70
CA ALA A 679 -21.46 -27.13 -14.68
C ALA A 679 -19.97 -27.49 -14.52
N ASP A 680 -19.04 -26.77 -15.14
CA ASP A 680 -17.63 -27.18 -15.21
C ASP A 680 -16.67 -26.36 -14.33
N ILE A 681 -16.98 -25.09 -13.96
CA ILE A 681 -16.26 -24.27 -12.96
C ILE A 681 -17.20 -23.21 -12.34
N ASN A 682 -17.17 -23.02 -11.01
CA ASN A 682 -17.88 -21.91 -10.32
C ASN A 682 -16.96 -21.26 -9.26
N PRO A 683 -15.94 -20.50 -9.68
CA PRO A 683 -14.99 -19.91 -8.75
C PRO A 683 -15.47 -18.61 -8.08
N ILE A 684 -14.74 -18.23 -7.04
CA ILE A 684 -14.55 -16.84 -6.65
C ILE A 684 -13.16 -16.40 -7.11
N SER A 685 -13.05 -15.13 -7.52
CA SER A 685 -11.80 -14.47 -7.90
C SER A 685 -11.34 -13.56 -6.76
N VAL A 686 -10.11 -13.75 -6.29
CA VAL A 686 -9.44 -12.83 -5.35
C VAL A 686 -8.38 -12.05 -6.12
N LEU A 687 -8.40 -10.73 -6.00
CA LEU A 687 -7.49 -9.80 -6.65
C LEU A 687 -6.78 -8.97 -5.59
N LEU A 688 -5.45 -9.09 -5.52
CA LEU A 688 -4.66 -8.36 -4.54
C LEU A 688 -4.32 -6.95 -5.04
N GLY A 689 -4.50 -5.94 -4.20
CA GLY A 689 -4.23 -4.54 -4.52
C GLY A 689 -2.75 -4.27 -4.73
N GLU A 690 -2.42 -3.41 -5.70
CA GLU A 690 -1.03 -3.00 -5.98
C GLU A 690 -0.68 -1.63 -5.37
N GLY A 691 -1.60 -0.99 -4.65
CA GLY A 691 -1.41 0.33 -4.04
C GLY A 691 -1.35 1.48 -5.05
N ASN A 692 -1.99 1.33 -6.21
CA ASN A 692 -2.06 2.35 -7.26
C ASN A 692 -3.44 2.40 -7.95
N GLY A 693 -4.48 1.83 -7.32
CA GLY A 693 -5.80 1.65 -7.91
C GLY A 693 -5.89 0.50 -8.92
N ARG A 694 -4.89 -0.37 -8.98
CA ARG A 694 -4.86 -1.59 -9.82
C ARG A 694 -4.69 -2.83 -8.95
N PHE A 695 -4.93 -3.97 -9.58
CA PHE A 695 -4.78 -5.28 -8.96
C PHE A 695 -3.82 -6.17 -9.76
N GLY A 696 -3.20 -7.11 -9.06
CA GLY A 696 -2.44 -8.21 -9.68
C GLY A 696 -3.34 -9.22 -10.40
N GLU A 697 -2.75 -10.32 -10.88
CA GLU A 697 -3.53 -11.40 -11.50
C GLU A 697 -4.53 -12.02 -10.51
N SER A 698 -5.75 -12.32 -10.98
CA SER A 698 -6.77 -12.94 -10.14
C SER A 698 -6.39 -14.37 -9.74
N THR A 699 -6.67 -14.72 -8.48
CA THR A 699 -6.56 -16.09 -7.98
C THR A 699 -7.95 -16.69 -7.82
N GLU A 700 -8.20 -17.82 -8.48
CA GLU A 700 -9.52 -18.47 -8.54
C GLU A 700 -9.66 -19.60 -7.52
N PHE A 701 -10.76 -19.60 -6.75
CA PHE A 701 -11.10 -20.68 -5.81
C PHE A 701 -12.45 -21.30 -6.15
N ASP A 702 -12.46 -22.57 -6.56
CA ASP A 702 -13.70 -23.29 -6.90
C ASP A 702 -14.55 -23.55 -5.65
N THR A 703 -15.82 -23.15 -5.73
CA THR A 703 -16.79 -23.33 -4.64
C THR A 703 -17.71 -24.54 -4.85
N GLU A 704 -17.46 -25.33 -5.90
CA GLU A 704 -18.21 -26.52 -6.35
C GLU A 704 -19.66 -26.24 -6.81
N GLN A 705 -20.24 -25.13 -6.39
CA GLN A 705 -21.62 -24.70 -6.63
C GLN A 705 -21.60 -23.22 -7.04
N LEU A 706 -22.65 -22.73 -7.68
CA LEU A 706 -22.67 -21.33 -8.14
C LEU A 706 -22.60 -20.37 -6.93
N PRO A 707 -21.52 -19.59 -6.74
CA PRO A 707 -21.45 -18.61 -5.67
C PRO A 707 -22.39 -17.43 -5.99
N ARG A 708 -23.05 -16.91 -4.96
CA ARG A 708 -24.01 -15.80 -5.08
C ARG A 708 -23.74 -14.63 -4.16
N GLY A 709 -23.09 -14.88 -3.03
CA GLY A 709 -22.70 -13.85 -2.09
C GLY A 709 -21.33 -14.19 -1.54
N VAL A 710 -20.51 -13.18 -1.38
CA VAL A 710 -19.25 -13.25 -0.63
C VAL A 710 -19.26 -12.17 0.43
N THR A 711 -18.80 -12.49 1.62
CA THR A 711 -18.54 -11.52 2.68
C THR A 711 -17.18 -11.80 3.28
N VAL A 712 -16.58 -10.73 3.79
CA VAL A 712 -15.22 -10.68 4.29
C VAL A 712 -15.26 -10.29 5.75
N GLY A 713 -14.42 -10.92 6.57
CA GLY A 713 -14.19 -10.52 7.95
C GLY A 713 -13.19 -11.44 8.62
N ASP A 714 -12.61 -11.02 9.73
CA ASP A 714 -11.75 -11.89 10.53
C ASP A 714 -12.63 -12.83 11.37
N PHE A 715 -12.93 -14.02 10.83
CA PHE A 715 -13.82 -15.01 11.47
C PHE A 715 -13.07 -15.92 12.44
N ASN A 716 -11.74 -15.92 12.39
CA ASN A 716 -10.89 -16.78 13.20
C ASN A 716 -10.05 -16.02 14.26
N ASN A 717 -10.10 -14.68 14.22
CA ASN A 717 -9.40 -13.72 15.07
C ASN A 717 -7.86 -13.72 14.89
N ASP A 718 -7.37 -13.84 13.65
CA ASP A 718 -5.95 -13.75 13.28
C ASP A 718 -5.55 -12.41 12.62
N SER A 719 -6.50 -11.47 12.51
CA SER A 719 -6.33 -10.16 11.88
C SER A 719 -6.08 -10.19 10.37
N ILE A 720 -6.26 -11.34 9.73
CA ILE A 720 -6.33 -11.47 8.27
C ILE A 720 -7.80 -11.65 7.90
N SER A 721 -8.19 -11.10 6.76
CA SER A 721 -9.57 -11.25 6.30
C SER A 721 -9.86 -12.68 5.85
N ASP A 722 -10.81 -13.33 6.51
CA ASP A 722 -11.40 -14.59 6.07
C ASP A 722 -12.57 -14.35 5.10
N LEU A 723 -12.96 -15.39 4.35
CA LEU A 723 -14.05 -15.35 3.39
C LEU A 723 -15.17 -16.33 3.76
N VAL A 724 -16.42 -15.84 3.67
CA VAL A 724 -17.62 -16.70 3.70
C VAL A 724 -18.37 -16.54 2.40
N VAL A 725 -18.63 -17.67 1.73
CA VAL A 725 -19.32 -17.70 0.44
C VAL A 725 -20.67 -18.40 0.58
N ALA A 726 -21.72 -17.74 0.11
CA ALA A 726 -23.06 -18.29 -0.01
C ALA A 726 -23.27 -18.87 -1.41
N ASN A 727 -23.48 -20.18 -1.49
CA ASN A 727 -23.68 -20.89 -2.75
C ASN A 727 -25.16 -21.14 -3.06
N PHE A 728 -25.53 -21.01 -4.32
CA PHE A 728 -26.85 -21.38 -4.82
C PHE A 728 -26.93 -22.90 -5.05
N ARG A 729 -27.77 -23.59 -4.27
CA ARG A 729 -28.12 -24.99 -4.53
C ARG A 729 -29.33 -25.08 -5.45
N ASP A 730 -29.17 -25.75 -6.58
CA ASP A 730 -30.22 -26.07 -7.56
C ASP A 730 -31.24 -27.14 -7.06
N ASN A 731 -31.57 -27.14 -5.75
CA ASN A 731 -32.37 -28.19 -5.11
C ASN A 731 -33.87 -27.88 -4.93
N ASP A 732 -34.39 -26.78 -5.47
CA ASP A 732 -35.84 -26.49 -5.45
C ASP A 732 -36.58 -26.80 -6.76
N ARG A 733 -36.02 -27.69 -7.59
CA ARG A 733 -36.82 -28.56 -8.47
C ARG A 733 -36.91 -29.97 -7.89
N GLY A 734 -37.58 -30.11 -6.76
CA GLY A 734 -38.16 -31.40 -6.37
C GLY A 734 -39.26 -31.84 -7.37
N PRO A 735 -39.53 -33.15 -7.51
CA PRO A 735 -40.67 -33.65 -8.28
C PRO A 735 -42.03 -33.20 -7.74
#